data_AF-A0A1I0S0Q4-F1
#
_entry.id   AF-A0A1I0S0Q4-F1
#
_cell.length_a   1.000
_cell.length_b   1.000
_cell.length_c   1.000
_cell.angle_alpha   90.00
_cell.angle_beta   90.00
_cell.angle_gamma   90.00
#
_symmetry.space_group_name_H-M   'P 1'
#
loop_
_entity.id
_entity.type
_entity.pdbx_description
1 polymer ?
#
loop_
_entity_poly.entity_id
_entity_poly.type
_entity_poly.pdbx_seq_one_letter_code
_entity_poly.pdbx_strand_id
1 'polypeptide(L)'
;MPVKKGVSRISGNPSPKVGEKTLYKIEEWYPGTPKAEQNPALVTWELFKKRSNGSFTTTNIKKTGDGNFTFGEVSAKNTYRLEAYLHEPEGKGSTTIDITPQLAGIPKIDKVELHYADDSKGTVFSYNEKLIAKAQCINLTGKKLLFTLWEDDAAGDGHHNANLFVDSKEVLVDRTGTATAEFALTKVLMQKAAGGEKDPKKLEFYVTVEYYKDRKHATNNVEVQNPEYKEPAPQPKSDAKTPASDSGQTATPAKTNNEQPASKKEEKGVGDTSQKPEAVQETKGTVEPEQKPTAQKPEGKTTSVVEEPKTESLLDAFFAKEEFTKETDETDGQHKYTFAKDNNNINKDNIANIIKGKVNPAAKKDKKYAKFDDIKNALAKTSYKKGESITFPLYKLGPVMTPINSAPLEEEVFVVAKTMLLDGKEVSINIKEKEELLLAKDASLPVLEAKENGAELTTLKATAQNGLAKIKIKLRPKSDETLKEWREKLSGKKDGTHTYKFGGTNKTATADEKKRIAGVIANKIKDELAKQEKFTKTDAIVKALTKEVYNKDEEVTFDVFKKVTEFLWLKAECTGNIKKHEGEFLKKDGSYFEIAKKCPRCEAPITAEEFKQMYPDVAQLFDKGTNSFGSPTIETFLTSLNKTLKEFKINTCVKKAFFLTQITKETGYFSRADENLYYTTETALHSFWSKDSHPRLYSNPSEFFKSPEKLGNYVYRNIAENGDEASGDGYKYRGRGLIQITRKKGYRRFREYAGKDLVADPDLLLSDLDLTTRSAGWYWKHGVLLNDGSEKDLNTVADKGDFKEVTRLVHGSTNDVAARETILAKIKEVLKTDECQATNIGDADVEYHIQSTGEIQYKYKNEKRESAAYFYHDSAGNVHDLGKYKLVKVKENYGGVYKDKLGKDTENIYLIDVRNVKHTYKKDSIGFTMTINTVRYYMNDVTMAALFGALLECNYDDFVFNGFSNEKGESVGGSKSHKNGMNGDLRYLRTDKKGGMTDLFNDDEATGWKGLDETRQNTFNDALYKFGWKSMLSQNYGEKSEKILNHCTHDKDKNHNDHLHIQGFAPTLKEI
;
A
#
# COMPACT_ATOMS: atom_id res chain seq x y z
N MET A 1 26.59 2.26 -75.06
CA MET A 1 26.41 1.72 -73.69
C MET A 1 27.23 0.44 -73.59
N PRO A 2 28.03 0.22 -72.53
CA PRO A 2 28.58 -1.10 -72.26
C PRO A 2 27.44 -2.10 -72.01
N VAL A 3 27.53 -3.30 -72.57
CA VAL A 3 26.53 -4.36 -72.33
C VAL A 3 26.71 -4.84 -70.88
N LYS A 4 25.64 -4.82 -70.08
CA LYS A 4 25.68 -5.32 -68.71
C LYS A 4 26.10 -6.79 -68.66
N LYS A 5 26.80 -7.16 -67.59
CA LYS A 5 27.26 -8.52 -67.27
C LYS A 5 26.88 -8.87 -65.83
N GLY A 6 26.70 -10.16 -65.56
CA GLY A 6 26.27 -10.69 -64.27
C GLY A 6 24.80 -11.11 -64.26
N VAL A 7 24.26 -11.33 -63.07
CA VAL A 7 22.86 -11.74 -62.85
C VAL A 7 21.90 -10.64 -63.29
N SER A 8 20.86 -10.99 -64.04
CA SER A 8 19.78 -10.05 -64.44
C SER A 8 18.46 -10.30 -63.73
N ARG A 9 18.18 -11.54 -63.27
CA ARG A 9 16.99 -11.86 -62.48
C ARG A 9 17.25 -12.93 -61.41
N ILE A 10 16.67 -12.73 -60.23
CA ILE A 10 16.54 -13.74 -59.18
C ILE A 10 15.08 -14.08 -58.84
N SER A 11 14.86 -15.23 -58.22
CA SER A 11 13.58 -15.68 -57.67
C SER A 11 13.71 -16.24 -56.26
N GLY A 12 12.59 -16.34 -55.54
CA GLY A 12 12.48 -16.94 -54.22
C GLY A 12 11.26 -16.43 -53.47
N ASN A 13 11.00 -16.96 -52.28
CA ASN A 13 9.84 -16.59 -51.48
C ASN A 13 10.03 -15.20 -50.82
N PRO A 14 9.24 -14.16 -51.13
CA PRO A 14 9.35 -12.86 -50.47
C PRO A 14 8.80 -12.85 -49.03
N SER A 15 8.14 -13.93 -48.61
CA SER A 15 7.52 -14.10 -47.30
C SER A 15 7.94 -15.44 -46.66
N PRO A 16 9.25 -15.66 -46.41
CA PRO A 16 9.76 -16.90 -45.82
C PRO A 16 9.29 -17.04 -44.38
N LYS A 17 9.02 -18.27 -43.95
CA LYS A 17 8.68 -18.53 -42.55
C LYS A 17 9.92 -18.46 -41.66
N VAL A 18 9.77 -17.87 -40.49
CA VAL A 18 10.83 -17.76 -39.48
C VAL A 18 11.29 -19.16 -39.04
N GLY A 19 12.60 -19.34 -38.88
CA GLY A 19 13.22 -20.62 -38.54
C GLY A 19 13.33 -21.62 -39.70
N GLU A 20 12.54 -21.47 -40.78
CA GLU A 20 12.64 -22.32 -41.96
C GLU A 20 13.76 -21.84 -42.92
N LYS A 21 14.54 -22.80 -43.44
CA LYS A 21 15.60 -22.54 -44.43
C LYS A 21 14.97 -22.34 -45.82
N THR A 22 15.11 -21.13 -46.37
CA THR A 22 14.53 -20.75 -47.67
C THR A 22 15.62 -20.61 -48.74
N LEU A 23 15.43 -21.21 -49.91
CA LEU A 23 16.34 -21.12 -51.05
C LEU A 23 15.88 -20.04 -52.05
N TYR A 24 16.80 -19.17 -52.44
CA TYR A 24 16.66 -18.20 -53.53
C TYR A 24 17.53 -18.63 -54.72
N LYS A 25 17.11 -18.30 -55.95
CA LYS A 25 17.72 -18.79 -57.20
C LYS A 25 18.02 -17.67 -58.17
N ILE A 26 19.03 -17.88 -59.01
CA ILE A 26 19.30 -17.07 -60.19
C ILE A 26 18.47 -17.63 -61.33
N GLU A 27 17.66 -16.78 -61.96
CA GLU A 27 16.79 -17.13 -63.08
C GLU A 27 17.44 -16.79 -64.43
N GLU A 28 18.04 -15.60 -64.52
CA GLU A 28 18.59 -15.08 -65.77
C GLU A 28 19.90 -14.32 -65.52
N TRP A 29 20.73 -14.32 -66.56
CA TRP A 29 21.97 -13.55 -66.67
C TRP A 29 21.81 -12.51 -67.78
N TYR A 30 22.47 -11.37 -67.66
CA TYR A 30 22.46 -10.39 -68.74
C TYR A 30 23.09 -10.98 -70.02
N PRO A 31 22.59 -10.64 -71.22
CA PRO A 31 23.12 -11.16 -72.49
C PRO A 31 24.62 -10.93 -72.73
N GLY A 32 25.22 -9.94 -72.07
CA GLY A 32 26.67 -9.68 -72.14
C GLY A 32 27.54 -10.61 -71.29
N THR A 33 26.95 -11.48 -70.46
CA THR A 33 27.66 -12.37 -69.53
C THR A 33 28.20 -13.60 -70.25
N PRO A 34 29.52 -13.81 -70.36
CA PRO A 34 30.10 -14.98 -71.01
C PRO A 34 29.62 -16.29 -70.39
N LYS A 35 29.35 -17.33 -71.19
CA LYS A 35 28.87 -18.63 -70.69
C LYS A 35 29.76 -19.27 -69.61
N ALA A 36 31.07 -19.01 -69.63
CA ALA A 36 32.00 -19.49 -68.61
C ALA A 36 31.85 -18.78 -67.25
N GLU A 37 31.30 -17.56 -67.23
CA GLU A 37 31.05 -16.75 -66.03
C GLU A 37 29.64 -16.96 -65.45
N GLN A 38 28.73 -17.63 -66.18
CA GLN A 38 27.36 -17.95 -65.74
C GLN A 38 27.32 -19.10 -64.73
N ASN A 39 28.18 -19.05 -63.72
CA ASN A 39 28.29 -20.06 -62.66
C ASN A 39 27.67 -19.53 -61.36
N PRO A 40 26.52 -20.08 -60.90
CA PRO A 40 25.90 -19.69 -59.63
C PRO A 40 26.83 -19.74 -58.42
N ALA A 41 27.83 -20.64 -58.41
CA ALA A 41 28.79 -20.76 -57.31
C ALA A 41 29.70 -19.52 -57.13
N LEU A 42 29.81 -18.66 -58.14
CA LEU A 42 30.60 -17.42 -58.11
C LEU A 42 29.77 -16.18 -57.69
N VAL A 43 28.45 -16.32 -57.58
CA VAL A 43 27.56 -15.18 -57.30
C VAL A 43 27.53 -14.86 -55.81
N THR A 44 27.66 -13.57 -55.50
CA THR A 44 27.50 -13.03 -54.15
C THR A 44 26.03 -12.69 -53.90
N TRP A 45 25.48 -13.24 -52.84
CA TRP A 45 24.17 -12.93 -52.28
C TRP A 45 24.37 -12.03 -51.04
N GLU A 46 23.80 -10.83 -51.03
CA GLU A 46 23.88 -9.89 -49.91
C GLU A 46 22.50 -9.46 -49.40
N LEU A 47 22.36 -9.43 -48.07
CA LEU A 47 21.13 -8.99 -47.41
C LEU A 47 21.26 -7.56 -46.86
N PHE A 48 20.33 -6.70 -47.24
CA PHE A 48 20.19 -5.32 -46.78
C PHE A 48 18.93 -5.19 -45.92
N LYS A 49 18.93 -4.30 -44.93
CA LYS A 49 17.78 -4.00 -44.06
C LYS A 49 17.17 -2.65 -44.40
N LYS A 50 15.85 -2.59 -44.54
CA LYS A 50 15.08 -1.36 -44.73
C LYS A 50 15.05 -0.52 -43.44
N ARG A 51 15.26 0.78 -43.56
CA ARG A 51 15.23 1.78 -42.48
C ARG A 51 13.90 2.53 -42.48
N SER A 52 13.61 3.26 -41.40
CA SER A 52 12.37 4.04 -41.23
C SER A 52 12.20 5.17 -42.26
N ASN A 53 13.30 5.71 -42.79
CA ASN A 53 13.31 6.66 -43.91
C ASN A 53 13.20 5.99 -45.30
N GLY A 54 12.95 4.69 -45.36
CA GLY A 54 12.79 3.92 -46.60
C GLY A 54 14.09 3.45 -47.26
N SER A 55 15.28 3.89 -46.80
CA SER A 55 16.55 3.45 -47.41
C SER A 55 16.93 2.02 -46.99
N PHE A 56 17.73 1.35 -47.81
CA PHE A 56 18.32 0.05 -47.48
C PHE A 56 19.78 0.23 -47.08
N THR A 57 20.18 -0.40 -45.97
CA THR A 57 21.58 -0.44 -45.51
C THR A 57 22.03 -1.88 -45.39
N THR A 58 23.28 -2.21 -45.70
CA THR A 58 23.78 -3.59 -45.55
C THR A 58 23.58 -4.12 -44.12
N THR A 59 23.32 -5.42 -44.01
CA THR A 59 23.36 -6.15 -42.73
C THR A 59 24.75 -6.75 -42.44
N ASN A 60 25.71 -6.57 -43.36
CA ASN A 60 26.98 -7.28 -43.46
C ASN A 60 26.87 -8.81 -43.67
N ILE A 61 25.66 -9.34 -43.88
CA ILE A 61 25.45 -10.75 -44.23
C ILE A 61 25.62 -10.91 -45.74
N LYS A 62 26.76 -11.49 -46.16
CA LYS A 62 27.06 -11.88 -47.54
C LYS A 62 27.35 -13.38 -47.62
N LYS A 63 26.97 -14.01 -48.73
CA LYS A 63 27.26 -15.42 -49.05
C LYS A 63 27.69 -15.55 -50.50
N THR A 64 28.69 -16.38 -50.80
CA THR A 64 29.08 -16.70 -52.19
C THR A 64 28.59 -18.10 -52.54
N GLY A 65 27.89 -18.25 -53.65
CA GLY A 65 27.37 -19.53 -54.15
C GLY A 65 26.19 -20.14 -53.37
N ASP A 66 25.97 -19.76 -52.11
CA ASP A 66 24.86 -20.25 -51.28
C ASP A 66 23.67 -19.28 -51.23
N GLY A 67 22.64 -19.58 -52.03
CA GLY A 67 21.35 -18.86 -52.02
C GLY A 67 20.40 -19.23 -50.87
N ASN A 68 20.82 -20.01 -49.87
CA ASN A 68 19.96 -20.37 -48.73
C ASN A 68 20.01 -19.34 -47.61
N PHE A 69 18.85 -18.88 -47.14
CA PHE A 69 18.71 -17.98 -46.00
C PHE A 69 17.67 -18.50 -44.99
N THR A 70 18.01 -18.46 -43.71
CA THR A 70 17.09 -18.74 -42.59
C THR A 70 16.86 -17.44 -41.82
N PHE A 71 15.60 -17.12 -41.54
CA PHE A 71 15.20 -15.85 -40.95
C PHE A 71 14.76 -16.05 -39.49
N GLY A 72 15.41 -15.40 -38.52
CA GLY A 72 15.06 -15.52 -37.09
C GLY A 72 13.88 -14.63 -36.68
N GLU A 73 13.26 -14.86 -35.51
CA GLU A 73 12.02 -14.17 -35.08
C GLU A 73 12.06 -12.63 -35.17
N VAL A 74 13.19 -12.02 -34.82
CA VAL A 74 13.39 -10.55 -34.88
C VAL A 74 13.28 -10.02 -36.32
N SER A 75 13.56 -10.84 -37.33
CA SER A 75 13.48 -10.44 -38.74
C SER A 75 12.05 -10.28 -39.24
N ALA A 76 11.05 -10.98 -38.68
CA ALA A 76 9.64 -10.81 -39.07
C ALA A 76 9.07 -9.40 -38.75
N LYS A 77 9.76 -8.63 -37.91
CA LYS A 77 9.41 -7.23 -37.61
C LYS A 77 10.01 -6.21 -38.59
N ASN A 78 10.70 -6.66 -39.64
CA ASN A 78 11.47 -5.79 -40.54
C ASN A 78 11.40 -6.29 -41.99
N THR A 79 11.45 -5.37 -42.96
CA THR A 79 11.66 -5.72 -44.37
C THR A 79 13.16 -5.68 -44.69
N TYR A 80 13.60 -6.67 -45.45
CA TYR A 80 14.95 -6.82 -45.98
C TYR A 80 14.92 -6.75 -47.51
N ARG A 81 16.07 -6.54 -48.13
CA ARG A 81 16.29 -6.73 -49.57
C ARG A 81 17.42 -7.72 -49.73
N LEU A 82 17.16 -8.81 -50.43
CA LEU A 82 18.19 -9.73 -50.88
C LEU A 82 18.56 -9.36 -52.32
N GLU A 83 19.84 -9.30 -52.61
CA GLU A 83 20.36 -9.04 -53.95
C GLU A 83 21.44 -10.06 -54.30
N ALA A 84 21.50 -10.46 -55.57
CA ALA A 84 22.53 -11.37 -56.08
C ALA A 84 23.29 -10.73 -57.24
N TYR A 85 24.62 -10.72 -57.16
CA TYR A 85 25.49 -10.06 -58.13
C TYR A 85 26.83 -10.79 -58.32
N LEU A 86 27.44 -10.64 -59.49
CA LEU A 86 28.74 -11.23 -59.82
C LEU A 86 29.92 -10.27 -59.58
N HIS A 87 29.67 -8.96 -59.59
CA HIS A 87 30.70 -7.92 -59.43
C HIS A 87 30.31 -6.92 -58.33
N GLU A 88 29.28 -6.12 -58.57
CA GLU A 88 28.77 -5.07 -57.65
C GLU A 88 27.23 -5.12 -57.60
N PRO A 89 26.59 -4.73 -56.49
CA PRO A 89 25.13 -4.66 -56.38
C PRO A 89 24.54 -3.50 -57.20
N GLU A 90 23.38 -3.73 -57.82
CA GLU A 90 22.63 -2.71 -58.56
C GLU A 90 21.62 -1.95 -57.69
N GLY A 91 21.22 -2.52 -56.55
CA GLY A 91 20.37 -1.92 -55.52
C GLY A 91 18.88 -1.82 -55.88
N LYS A 92 18.49 -2.15 -57.12
CA LYS A 92 17.12 -2.01 -57.64
C LYS A 92 16.88 -2.89 -58.88
N GLY A 93 15.62 -3.26 -59.09
CA GLY A 93 15.18 -4.00 -60.28
C GLY A 93 15.11 -5.51 -60.05
N SER A 94 15.14 -6.28 -61.13
CA SER A 94 14.94 -7.75 -61.13
C SER A 94 16.06 -8.54 -60.46
N THR A 95 17.20 -7.91 -60.15
CA THR A 95 18.29 -8.49 -59.35
C THR A 95 18.01 -8.50 -57.83
N THR A 96 16.89 -7.91 -57.40
CA THR A 96 16.54 -7.71 -55.98
C THR A 96 15.20 -8.31 -55.61
N ILE A 97 15.07 -8.84 -54.39
CA ILE A 97 13.80 -9.29 -53.78
C ILE A 97 13.65 -8.62 -52.42
N ASP A 98 12.54 -7.90 -52.22
CA ASP A 98 12.16 -7.40 -50.89
C ASP A 98 11.49 -8.54 -50.10
N ILE A 99 12.09 -8.89 -48.97
CA ILE A 99 11.73 -10.02 -48.12
C ILE A 99 11.13 -9.49 -46.81
N THR A 100 9.93 -9.94 -46.46
CA THR A 100 9.31 -9.69 -45.14
C THR A 100 8.96 -11.03 -44.51
N PRO A 101 9.83 -11.59 -43.65
CA PRO A 101 9.62 -12.90 -43.04
C PRO A 101 8.33 -12.98 -42.24
N GLN A 102 7.67 -14.13 -42.32
CA GLN A 102 6.42 -14.42 -41.62
C GLN A 102 6.71 -15.29 -40.41
N LEU A 103 5.99 -15.10 -39.30
CA LEU A 103 6.16 -15.97 -38.13
C LEU A 103 5.74 -17.40 -38.49
N ALA A 104 6.61 -18.38 -38.20
CA ALA A 104 6.24 -19.79 -38.32
C ALA A 104 5.25 -20.16 -37.22
N GLY A 105 4.07 -20.62 -37.61
CA GLY A 105 3.08 -21.09 -36.65
C GLY A 105 3.49 -22.43 -36.05
N ILE A 106 4.11 -22.39 -34.87
CA ILE A 106 3.99 -23.33 -33.73
C ILE A 106 5.19 -23.08 -32.77
N PRO A 107 4.94 -22.69 -31.51
CA PRO A 107 5.96 -22.66 -30.46
C PRO A 107 6.21 -24.02 -29.82
N LYS A 108 7.48 -24.34 -29.50
CA LYS A 108 7.87 -25.55 -28.76
C LYS A 108 9.19 -25.40 -28.00
N ILE A 109 9.35 -26.19 -26.93
CA ILE A 109 10.65 -26.49 -26.31
C ILE A 109 11.31 -27.59 -27.16
N ASP A 110 12.62 -27.50 -27.39
CA ASP A 110 13.36 -28.38 -28.29
C ASP A 110 14.30 -29.34 -27.54
N LYS A 111 15.08 -28.83 -26.58
CA LYS A 111 15.88 -29.65 -25.65
C LYS A 111 16.04 -28.99 -24.28
N VAL A 112 16.22 -29.80 -23.23
CA VAL A 112 16.61 -29.37 -21.87
C VAL A 112 17.89 -30.11 -21.45
N GLU A 113 18.84 -29.39 -20.84
CA GLU A 113 20.15 -29.91 -20.44
C GLU A 113 20.56 -29.41 -19.04
N LEU A 114 21.24 -30.25 -18.25
CA LEU A 114 21.81 -29.90 -16.93
C LEU A 114 23.31 -29.58 -17.02
N HIS A 115 23.73 -28.59 -16.24
CA HIS A 115 25.08 -28.01 -16.25
C HIS A 115 25.56 -27.67 -14.83
N TYR A 116 26.87 -27.75 -14.61
CA TYR A 116 27.56 -27.30 -13.40
C TYR A 116 27.67 -25.77 -13.33
N ALA A 117 28.11 -25.26 -12.18
CA ALA A 117 28.31 -23.83 -11.93
C ALA A 117 29.38 -23.14 -12.83
N ASP A 118 30.18 -23.90 -13.59
CA ASP A 118 31.14 -23.41 -14.58
C ASP A 118 30.64 -23.47 -16.04
N ASP A 119 29.37 -23.83 -16.22
CA ASP A 119 28.65 -24.01 -17.48
C ASP A 119 29.00 -25.28 -18.29
N SER A 120 29.82 -26.19 -17.76
CA SER A 120 30.01 -27.53 -18.33
C SER A 120 28.80 -28.43 -18.05
N LYS A 121 28.55 -29.46 -18.89
CA LYS A 121 27.40 -30.37 -18.70
C LYS A 121 27.59 -31.23 -17.45
N GLY A 122 26.55 -31.36 -16.63
CA GLY A 122 26.59 -32.08 -15.35
C GLY A 122 25.44 -33.06 -15.17
N THR A 123 25.74 -34.21 -14.57
CA THR A 123 24.78 -35.28 -14.26
C THR A 123 24.86 -35.75 -12.80
N VAL A 124 25.96 -35.44 -12.09
CA VAL A 124 26.20 -35.80 -10.68
C VAL A 124 26.67 -34.56 -9.94
N PHE A 125 25.96 -34.12 -8.90
CA PHE A 125 26.15 -32.81 -8.27
C PHE A 125 26.43 -32.93 -6.77
N SER A 126 27.00 -31.89 -6.15
CA SER A 126 27.27 -31.87 -4.70
C SER A 126 26.14 -31.21 -3.87
N TYR A 127 25.96 -31.67 -2.62
CA TYR A 127 25.01 -31.13 -1.60
C TYR A 127 25.24 -29.65 -1.17
N ASN A 128 26.18 -28.95 -1.80
CA ASN A 128 26.43 -27.51 -1.60
C ASN A 128 26.75 -26.79 -2.94
N GLU A 129 26.38 -27.39 -4.07
CA GLU A 129 26.67 -26.86 -5.41
C GLU A 129 25.45 -26.16 -6.04
N LYS A 130 25.72 -25.41 -7.13
CA LYS A 130 24.68 -24.86 -8.00
C LYS A 130 24.49 -25.75 -9.21
N LEU A 131 23.25 -26.14 -9.45
CA LEU A 131 22.80 -26.79 -10.67
C LEU A 131 22.23 -25.74 -11.63
N ILE A 132 22.59 -25.82 -12.91
CA ILE A 132 22.10 -24.93 -13.97
C ILE A 132 21.28 -25.77 -14.97
N ALA A 133 20.01 -25.46 -15.16
CA ALA A 133 19.15 -26.09 -16.15
C ALA A 133 18.93 -25.15 -17.33
N LYS A 134 19.16 -25.63 -18.56
CA LYS A 134 19.03 -24.85 -19.80
C LYS A 134 18.02 -25.46 -20.76
N ALA A 135 17.08 -24.65 -21.26
CA ALA A 135 16.12 -25.04 -22.29
C ALA A 135 16.37 -24.29 -23.61
N GLN A 136 16.51 -25.02 -24.72
CA GLN A 136 16.54 -24.48 -26.08
C GLN A 136 15.13 -24.52 -26.68
N CYS A 137 14.75 -23.46 -27.37
CA CYS A 137 13.35 -23.13 -27.64
C CYS A 137 13.14 -22.55 -29.04
N ILE A 138 12.00 -22.85 -29.67
CA ILE A 138 11.66 -22.40 -31.03
C ILE A 138 10.30 -21.67 -31.02
N ASN A 139 10.25 -20.46 -31.60
CA ASN A 139 9.10 -19.54 -31.59
C ASN A 139 8.63 -19.15 -30.17
N LEU A 140 9.57 -19.08 -29.23
CA LEU A 140 9.35 -18.82 -27.81
C LEU A 140 10.11 -17.58 -27.28
N THR A 141 10.82 -16.83 -28.12
CA THR A 141 11.60 -15.66 -27.65
C THR A 141 10.71 -14.66 -26.90
N GLY A 142 11.10 -14.28 -25.68
CA GLY A 142 10.31 -13.41 -24.81
C GLY A 142 9.10 -14.07 -24.15
N LYS A 143 8.92 -15.39 -24.30
CA LYS A 143 8.00 -16.21 -23.50
C LYS A 143 8.71 -16.72 -22.25
N LYS A 144 7.92 -17.22 -21.32
CA LYS A 144 8.35 -17.58 -19.97
C LYS A 144 8.08 -19.07 -19.76
N LEU A 145 9.09 -19.77 -19.24
CA LEU A 145 9.06 -21.20 -18.98
C LEU A 145 9.19 -21.42 -17.49
N LEU A 146 8.40 -22.34 -16.95
CA LEU A 146 8.54 -22.80 -15.56
C LEU A 146 9.52 -23.98 -15.55
N PHE A 147 10.65 -23.81 -14.86
CA PHE A 147 11.55 -24.90 -14.50
C PHE A 147 11.17 -25.35 -13.08
N THR A 148 10.85 -26.63 -12.88
CA THR A 148 10.56 -27.19 -11.55
C THR A 148 11.55 -28.29 -11.23
N LEU A 149 12.19 -28.19 -10.07
CA LEU A 149 13.06 -29.21 -9.50
C LEU A 149 12.23 -30.10 -8.55
N TRP A 150 12.27 -31.40 -8.79
CA TRP A 150 11.58 -32.43 -8.02
C TRP A 150 12.58 -33.40 -7.40
N GLU A 151 12.30 -33.84 -6.19
CA GLU A 151 12.84 -35.10 -5.64
C GLU A 151 11.98 -36.25 -6.16
N ASP A 152 12.63 -37.32 -6.62
CA ASP A 152 11.96 -38.54 -7.09
C ASP A 152 11.92 -39.56 -5.93
N ASP A 153 10.80 -39.63 -5.20
CA ASP A 153 10.60 -40.49 -4.02
C ASP A 153 9.72 -41.72 -4.31
N ALA A 154 9.39 -41.95 -5.58
CA ALA A 154 8.45 -42.97 -6.01
C ALA A 154 9.16 -44.15 -6.70
N ALA A 155 8.93 -45.36 -6.19
CA ALA A 155 9.35 -46.58 -6.87
C ALA A 155 8.63 -46.72 -8.22
N GLY A 156 9.40 -46.79 -9.30
CA GLY A 156 8.88 -46.60 -10.65
C GLY A 156 9.30 -45.25 -11.17
N ASP A 157 8.42 -44.59 -11.95
CA ASP A 157 8.97 -43.83 -13.05
C ASP A 157 8.26 -42.62 -13.62
N GLY A 158 9.08 -41.59 -13.88
CA GLY A 158 8.65 -40.26 -14.30
C GLY A 158 7.83 -39.55 -13.23
N HIS A 159 7.10 -38.51 -13.63
CA HIS A 159 6.37 -37.71 -12.66
C HIS A 159 5.26 -38.51 -11.94
N HIS A 160 5.56 -39.00 -10.74
CA HIS A 160 4.60 -39.62 -9.84
C HIS A 160 3.92 -38.55 -8.95
N ASN A 161 2.83 -38.92 -8.27
CA ASN A 161 2.11 -38.00 -7.38
C ASN A 161 2.67 -37.97 -5.93
N ALA A 162 3.69 -38.77 -5.64
CA ALA A 162 4.43 -38.71 -4.38
C ALA A 162 5.55 -37.63 -4.46
N ASN A 163 6.25 -37.58 -5.60
CA ASN A 163 7.43 -36.76 -5.88
C ASN A 163 7.37 -35.38 -5.24
N LEU A 164 8.32 -35.13 -4.35
CA LEU A 164 8.32 -33.97 -3.49
C LEU A 164 8.85 -32.75 -4.25
N PHE A 165 8.06 -31.67 -4.20
CA PHE A 165 8.43 -30.38 -4.76
C PHE A 165 9.60 -29.79 -3.97
N VAL A 166 10.70 -29.45 -4.66
CA VAL A 166 11.91 -28.87 -4.04
C VAL A 166 11.96 -27.36 -4.22
N ASP A 167 11.95 -26.88 -5.48
CA ASP A 167 12.01 -25.47 -5.85
C ASP A 167 11.48 -25.30 -7.29
N SER A 168 11.00 -24.11 -7.65
CA SER A 168 10.64 -23.80 -9.03
C SER A 168 10.99 -22.38 -9.41
N LYS A 169 11.53 -22.21 -10.62
CA LYS A 169 11.93 -20.92 -11.16
C LYS A 169 11.37 -20.75 -12.54
N GLU A 170 10.61 -19.69 -12.71
CA GLU A 170 10.32 -19.25 -14.06
C GLU A 170 11.55 -18.57 -14.68
N VAL A 171 11.71 -18.66 -15.99
CA VAL A 171 12.74 -17.92 -16.74
C VAL A 171 12.20 -17.44 -18.09
N LEU A 172 12.59 -16.22 -18.49
CA LEU A 172 12.38 -15.71 -19.85
C LEU A 172 13.29 -16.44 -20.86
N VAL A 173 12.72 -16.94 -21.95
CA VAL A 173 13.47 -17.34 -23.14
C VAL A 173 14.07 -16.09 -23.77
N ASP A 174 15.39 -16.06 -23.87
CA ASP A 174 16.16 -14.92 -24.35
C ASP A 174 16.08 -14.74 -25.87
N ARG A 175 16.76 -13.71 -26.37
CA ARG A 175 16.85 -13.36 -27.79
C ARG A 175 17.55 -14.41 -28.68
N THR A 176 18.15 -15.44 -28.09
CA THR A 176 18.82 -16.56 -28.79
C THR A 176 17.95 -17.81 -28.86
N GLY A 177 16.83 -17.84 -28.13
CA GLY A 177 16.01 -19.03 -27.96
C GLY A 177 16.39 -19.87 -26.74
N THR A 178 17.17 -19.34 -25.79
CA THR A 178 17.62 -20.06 -24.58
C THR A 178 16.94 -19.52 -23.32
N ALA A 179 16.48 -20.39 -22.43
CA ALA A 179 16.14 -20.06 -21.04
C ALA A 179 17.06 -20.82 -20.07
N THR A 180 17.49 -20.19 -18.98
CA THR A 180 18.46 -20.75 -18.02
C THR A 180 18.03 -20.51 -16.57
N ALA A 181 17.79 -21.58 -15.81
CA ALA A 181 17.46 -21.55 -14.37
C ALA A 181 18.63 -22.05 -13.51
N GLU A 182 18.91 -21.39 -12.39
CA GLU A 182 19.91 -21.84 -11.39
C GLU A 182 19.23 -22.35 -10.12
N PHE A 183 19.52 -23.57 -9.67
CA PHE A 183 19.06 -24.15 -8.40
C PHE A 183 20.23 -24.35 -7.43
N ALA A 184 20.01 -24.10 -6.14
CA ALA A 184 21.05 -24.23 -5.10
C ALA A 184 20.76 -25.46 -4.22
N LEU A 185 21.54 -26.52 -4.37
CA LEU A 185 21.27 -27.85 -3.80
C LEU A 185 21.71 -27.96 -2.33
N THR A 186 21.44 -26.95 -1.51
CA THR A 186 22.02 -26.85 -0.16
C THR A 186 21.56 -27.97 0.78
N LYS A 187 22.45 -28.41 1.67
CA LYS A 187 22.21 -29.48 2.64
C LYS A 187 20.89 -29.37 3.43
N VAL A 188 20.46 -28.16 3.81
CA VAL A 188 19.20 -27.94 4.55
C VAL A 188 17.96 -28.06 3.65
N LEU A 189 18.06 -27.67 2.37
CA LEU A 189 16.98 -27.83 1.39
C LEU A 189 16.77 -29.33 1.09
N MET A 190 17.87 -30.05 0.89
CA MET A 190 17.90 -31.49 0.64
C MET A 190 17.45 -32.31 1.85
N GLN A 191 17.77 -31.88 3.08
CA GLN A 191 17.25 -32.48 4.32
C GLN A 191 15.76 -32.22 4.55
N LYS A 192 15.17 -31.19 3.93
CA LYS A 192 13.73 -30.92 3.97
C LYS A 192 12.95 -31.75 2.95
N ALA A 193 13.54 -31.97 1.78
CA ALA A 193 13.01 -32.86 0.75
C ALA A 193 12.90 -34.30 1.31
N ALA A 194 14.02 -34.82 1.83
CA ALA A 194 14.15 -36.13 2.50
C ALA A 194 13.26 -36.37 3.76
N GLY A 195 12.37 -35.46 4.12
CA GLY A 195 11.42 -35.61 5.23
C GLY A 195 10.27 -36.57 4.95
N GLY A 196 10.11 -37.06 3.72
CA GLY A 196 9.07 -38.01 3.31
C GLY A 196 9.46 -39.49 3.36
N GLU A 197 10.76 -39.83 3.22
CA GLU A 197 11.19 -41.22 3.00
C GLU A 197 11.98 -41.85 4.17
N LYS A 198 12.18 -43.17 4.09
CA LYS A 198 12.71 -44.00 5.19
C LYS A 198 14.22 -43.98 5.35
N ASP A 199 15.00 -43.53 4.37
CA ASP A 199 16.47 -43.58 4.46
C ASP A 199 17.17 -42.37 3.79
N PRO A 200 17.72 -41.38 4.55
CA PRO A 200 18.25 -40.11 4.02
C PRO A 200 19.64 -40.23 3.35
N LYS A 201 19.92 -41.35 2.67
CA LYS A 201 21.22 -41.67 2.05
C LYS A 201 21.30 -41.39 0.55
N LYS A 202 20.19 -41.20 -0.14
CA LYS A 202 20.16 -41.00 -1.60
C LYS A 202 19.13 -39.94 -1.93
N LEU A 203 19.39 -39.13 -2.94
CA LEU A 203 18.43 -38.18 -3.50
C LEU A 203 18.57 -38.18 -5.03
N GLU A 204 17.55 -38.72 -5.70
CA GLU A 204 17.38 -38.63 -7.14
C GLU A 204 16.49 -37.42 -7.44
N PHE A 205 16.81 -36.68 -8.51
CA PHE A 205 16.05 -35.49 -8.87
C PHE A 205 15.98 -35.33 -10.38
N TYR A 206 14.95 -34.59 -10.81
CA TYR A 206 14.79 -34.20 -12.21
C TYR A 206 14.26 -32.78 -12.32
N VAL A 207 14.52 -32.15 -13.47
CA VAL A 207 13.96 -30.84 -13.82
C VAL A 207 12.96 -31.02 -14.95
N THR A 208 11.71 -30.62 -14.71
CA THR A 208 10.72 -30.42 -15.78
C THR A 208 10.81 -28.99 -16.29
N VAL A 209 10.65 -28.81 -17.60
CA VAL A 209 10.48 -27.48 -18.21
C VAL A 209 9.18 -27.44 -19.00
N GLU A 210 8.31 -26.50 -18.62
CA GLU A 210 6.95 -26.42 -19.15
C GLU A 210 6.70 -25.08 -19.86
N TYR A 211 6.13 -25.16 -21.06
CA TYR A 211 5.55 -24.02 -21.76
C TYR A 211 4.02 -24.08 -21.66
N TYR A 212 3.48 -23.39 -20.65
CA TYR A 212 2.11 -23.46 -20.11
C TYR A 212 1.84 -24.67 -19.17
N LYS A 213 1.25 -24.38 -18.00
CA LYS A 213 1.36 -25.11 -16.71
C LYS A 213 0.53 -26.40 -16.57
N ASP A 214 0.10 -27.02 -17.68
CA ASP A 214 -1.10 -27.88 -17.71
C ASP A 214 -0.97 -29.26 -18.43
N ARG A 215 0.19 -29.94 -18.47
CA ARG A 215 0.29 -31.40 -18.80
C ARG A 215 1.49 -32.11 -18.15
N LYS A 216 1.31 -33.38 -17.74
CA LYS A 216 2.37 -34.30 -17.23
C LYS A 216 2.42 -35.60 -18.07
N HIS A 217 3.59 -36.24 -18.17
CA HIS A 217 3.82 -37.62 -18.65
C HIS A 217 4.99 -38.24 -17.86
N ALA A 218 5.33 -39.51 -18.07
CA ALA A 218 6.19 -40.30 -17.18
C ALA A 218 7.11 -41.31 -17.91
N THR A 219 8.40 -41.47 -17.51
CA THR A 219 9.43 -42.28 -18.20
C THR A 219 10.61 -42.78 -17.32
N ASN A 220 11.35 -43.82 -17.80
CA ASN A 220 12.04 -44.85 -16.98
C ASN A 220 13.34 -44.52 -16.14
N ASN A 221 13.60 -45.27 -15.05
CA ASN A 221 14.52 -45.02 -13.89
C ASN A 221 15.43 -46.24 -13.62
N VAL A 222 16.58 -45.99 -12.97
CA VAL A 222 17.59 -47.01 -12.63
C VAL A 222 18.34 -46.64 -11.34
N GLU A 223 18.36 -47.55 -10.35
CA GLU A 223 18.94 -47.35 -9.02
C GLU A 223 20.48 -47.28 -8.97
N VAL A 224 21.05 -46.52 -8.02
CA VAL A 224 22.47 -46.58 -7.58
C VAL A 224 22.58 -46.53 -6.03
N GLN A 225 23.71 -46.88 -5.40
CA GLN A 225 23.86 -47.03 -3.93
C GLN A 225 24.87 -46.06 -3.27
N ASN A 226 24.66 -45.72 -1.98
CA ASN A 226 25.56 -44.88 -1.14
C ASN A 226 26.22 -45.71 -0.01
N PRO A 227 27.56 -45.72 0.12
CA PRO A 227 28.28 -46.56 1.09
C PRO A 227 28.57 -45.96 2.50
N GLU A 228 28.41 -44.65 2.76
CA GLU A 228 29.05 -44.00 3.94
C GLU A 228 28.17 -43.77 5.20
N TYR A 229 26.94 -44.29 5.25
CA TYR A 229 26.10 -44.08 6.44
C TYR A 229 26.49 -44.91 7.67
N LYS A 230 26.41 -44.29 8.84
CA LYS A 230 26.37 -44.97 10.14
C LYS A 230 25.19 -44.48 10.99
N GLU A 231 24.54 -45.46 11.61
CA GLU A 231 23.27 -45.30 12.34
C GLU A 231 23.47 -44.67 13.73
N PRO A 232 22.55 -43.81 14.23
CA PRO A 232 22.66 -43.23 15.58
C PRO A 232 22.42 -44.26 16.70
N ALA A 233 23.18 -44.17 17.79
CA ALA A 233 23.09 -45.13 18.90
C ALA A 233 21.77 -45.01 19.70
N PRO A 234 21.16 -46.12 20.17
CA PRO A 234 19.87 -46.09 20.88
C PRO A 234 19.98 -45.58 22.33
N GLN A 235 18.97 -44.82 22.79
CA GLN A 235 18.78 -44.55 24.22
C GLN A 235 18.21 -45.79 24.96
N PRO A 236 18.63 -46.07 26.20
CA PRO A 236 18.18 -47.23 26.95
C PRO A 236 16.72 -47.10 27.41
N LYS A 237 15.92 -48.16 27.21
CA LYS A 237 14.61 -48.35 27.85
C LYS A 237 14.70 -49.47 28.89
N SER A 238 13.91 -49.31 29.95
CA SER A 238 13.88 -50.16 31.15
C SER A 238 13.35 -51.58 30.90
N ASP A 239 13.90 -52.55 31.65
CA ASP A 239 13.58 -53.98 31.58
C ASP A 239 12.13 -54.35 31.95
N ALA A 240 11.56 -55.32 31.21
CA ALA A 240 10.47 -56.18 31.70
C ALA A 240 10.35 -57.52 30.91
N LYS A 241 11.13 -58.52 31.35
CA LYS A 241 10.89 -59.98 31.35
C LYS A 241 10.10 -60.69 30.21
N THR A 242 10.80 -61.65 29.57
CA THR A 242 10.29 -62.86 28.90
C THR A 242 9.50 -63.78 29.86
N PRO A 243 8.61 -64.70 29.38
CA PRO A 243 8.99 -66.02 28.82
C PRO A 243 8.08 -66.52 27.66
N ALA A 244 8.23 -67.68 27.00
CA ALA A 244 9.38 -68.53 26.59
C ALA A 244 8.85 -69.69 25.70
N SER A 245 9.69 -70.29 24.83
CA SER A 245 9.53 -71.60 24.15
C SER A 245 8.37 -71.74 23.10
N ASP A 246 8.40 -72.63 22.10
CA ASP A 246 9.39 -73.67 21.77
C ASP A 246 9.43 -74.09 20.27
N SER A 247 10.52 -74.80 19.91
CA SER A 247 10.75 -75.85 18.89
C SER A 247 9.91 -76.01 17.59
N GLY A 248 10.62 -76.32 16.48
CA GLY A 248 10.03 -76.90 15.24
C GLY A 248 10.90 -76.80 13.98
N GLN A 249 11.79 -77.77 13.72
CA GLN A 249 12.70 -77.82 12.54
C GLN A 249 12.17 -78.69 11.37
N THR A 250 12.92 -78.69 10.26
CA THR A 250 12.91 -79.58 9.06
C THR A 250 12.05 -79.13 7.85
N ALA A 251 12.49 -79.21 6.59
CA ALA A 251 13.83 -79.45 6.00
C ALA A 251 13.94 -78.92 4.55
N THR A 252 15.17 -78.67 4.07
CA THR A 252 15.59 -78.33 2.69
C THR A 252 16.06 -79.60 1.93
N PRO A 253 16.29 -79.65 0.58
CA PRO A 253 16.94 -78.60 -0.25
C PRO A 253 16.43 -78.37 -1.70
N ALA A 254 17.07 -77.41 -2.35
CA ALA A 254 16.71 -76.75 -3.62
C ALA A 254 16.77 -77.55 -4.93
N LYS A 255 16.04 -77.08 -5.96
CA LYS A 255 16.56 -76.97 -7.35
C LYS A 255 15.74 -76.02 -8.29
N THR A 256 16.44 -75.02 -8.81
CA THR A 256 16.37 -74.38 -10.16
C THR A 256 15.05 -73.89 -10.79
N ASN A 257 14.93 -72.56 -10.79
CA ASN A 257 14.74 -71.62 -11.92
C ASN A 257 13.84 -71.92 -13.15
N ASN A 258 13.02 -70.89 -13.40
CA ASN A 258 12.69 -70.21 -14.66
C ASN A 258 11.48 -70.62 -15.53
N GLU A 259 10.71 -69.57 -15.80
CA GLU A 259 9.94 -69.25 -17.01
C GLU A 259 8.61 -69.98 -17.30
N GLN A 260 7.54 -69.16 -17.36
CA GLN A 260 6.55 -69.27 -18.43
C GLN A 260 6.35 -67.91 -19.13
N PRO A 261 5.91 -67.89 -20.40
CA PRO A 261 6.30 -66.82 -21.32
C PRO A 261 5.16 -66.12 -22.09
N ALA A 262 5.53 -64.99 -22.70
CA ALA A 262 5.13 -64.48 -24.02
C ALA A 262 3.68 -64.60 -24.55
N SER A 263 3.19 -63.47 -25.07
CA SER A 263 2.74 -63.42 -26.47
C SER A 263 3.10 -62.06 -27.12
N LYS A 264 3.18 -62.01 -28.46
CA LYS A 264 3.75 -60.92 -29.28
C LYS A 264 3.02 -60.86 -30.64
N LYS A 265 3.03 -59.69 -31.30
CA LYS A 265 2.76 -59.47 -32.76
C LYS A 265 1.27 -59.60 -33.22
N GLU A 266 0.76 -59.01 -34.32
CA GLU A 266 1.26 -58.07 -35.38
C GLU A 266 0.07 -57.43 -36.19
N GLU A 267 0.17 -56.39 -37.05
CA GLU A 267 1.28 -55.47 -37.41
C GLU A 267 0.83 -53.99 -37.63
N LYS A 268 0.28 -53.61 -38.81
CA LYS A 268 0.09 -52.19 -39.26
C LYS A 268 -1.16 -51.95 -40.13
N GLY A 269 -1.59 -50.68 -40.22
CA GLY A 269 -2.51 -50.16 -41.26
C GLY A 269 -2.76 -48.63 -41.18
N VAL A 270 -2.05 -47.85 -42.01
CA VAL A 270 -2.13 -46.36 -42.15
C VAL A 270 -3.48 -45.93 -42.77
N GLY A 271 -4.09 -44.76 -42.53
CA GLY A 271 -3.80 -43.64 -41.61
C GLY A 271 -4.47 -42.32 -42.09
N ASP A 272 -4.49 -41.28 -41.26
CA ASP A 272 -4.66 -39.87 -41.69
C ASP A 272 -3.90 -38.93 -40.73
N THR A 273 -3.45 -37.79 -41.22
CA THR A 273 -2.40 -36.95 -40.61
C THR A 273 -2.89 -35.58 -40.18
N SER A 274 -2.66 -35.24 -38.90
CA SER A 274 -2.67 -33.85 -38.40
C SER A 274 -1.72 -33.74 -37.22
N GLN A 275 -0.60 -33.04 -37.41
CA GLN A 275 0.46 -32.91 -36.41
C GLN A 275 0.01 -32.06 -35.21
N LYS A 276 0.16 -32.61 -33.98
CA LYS A 276 0.10 -31.86 -32.73
C LYS A 276 1.51 -31.41 -32.30
N PRO A 277 1.68 -30.21 -31.72
CA PRO A 277 2.91 -29.85 -31.04
C PRO A 277 2.96 -30.38 -29.60
N GLU A 278 4.12 -30.90 -29.20
CA GLU A 278 4.49 -31.27 -27.82
C GLU A 278 5.45 -30.21 -27.24
N ALA A 279 5.43 -29.99 -25.92
CA ALA A 279 6.39 -29.12 -25.22
C ALA A 279 6.43 -29.32 -23.69
N VAL A 280 6.67 -30.55 -23.23
CA VAL A 280 7.20 -30.82 -21.87
C VAL A 280 8.41 -31.71 -22.04
N GLN A 281 9.49 -31.43 -21.33
CA GLN A 281 10.75 -32.15 -21.49
C GLN A 281 11.50 -32.24 -20.16
N GLU A 282 12.12 -33.39 -19.93
CA GLU A 282 12.68 -33.79 -18.64
C GLU A 282 14.18 -34.06 -18.77
N THR A 283 14.93 -33.80 -17.69
CA THR A 283 16.34 -34.18 -17.58
C THR A 283 16.66 -34.55 -16.13
N LYS A 284 17.34 -35.68 -15.92
CA LYS A 284 17.59 -36.32 -14.61
C LYS A 284 19.02 -36.08 -14.13
N GLY A 285 19.25 -36.08 -12.82
CA GLY A 285 20.58 -35.99 -12.19
C GLY A 285 20.60 -36.59 -10.78
N THR A 286 21.80 -36.82 -10.24
CA THR A 286 22.01 -37.41 -8.90
C THR A 286 22.84 -36.49 -7.99
N VAL A 287 22.67 -36.58 -6.67
CA VAL A 287 23.51 -35.84 -5.69
C VAL A 287 24.43 -36.79 -4.93
N GLU A 288 25.74 -36.51 -4.91
CA GLU A 288 26.73 -37.24 -4.11
C GLU A 288 27.37 -36.35 -3.03
N PRO A 289 27.40 -36.78 -1.74
CA PRO A 289 27.97 -35.98 -0.65
C PRO A 289 29.48 -35.74 -0.74
N GLU A 290 30.22 -36.67 -1.35
CA GLU A 290 31.69 -36.66 -1.40
C GLU A 290 32.25 -35.82 -2.56
N GLN A 291 31.42 -35.48 -3.54
CA GLN A 291 31.83 -34.66 -4.67
C GLN A 291 32.14 -33.22 -4.22
N LYS A 292 33.33 -32.73 -4.56
CA LYS A 292 33.73 -31.35 -4.26
C LYS A 292 33.04 -30.37 -5.21
N PRO A 293 32.42 -29.27 -4.72
CA PRO A 293 31.77 -28.29 -5.59
C PRO A 293 32.70 -27.68 -6.64
N THR A 294 32.21 -27.53 -7.87
CA THR A 294 32.93 -26.92 -8.99
C THR A 294 33.17 -25.43 -8.73
N ALA A 295 34.40 -24.97 -8.92
CA ALA A 295 34.80 -23.59 -8.66
C ALA A 295 34.20 -22.61 -9.70
N GLN A 296 33.47 -21.59 -9.25
CA GLN A 296 32.88 -20.58 -10.14
C GLN A 296 33.94 -19.77 -10.90
N LYS A 297 33.72 -19.57 -12.20
CA LYS A 297 34.38 -18.51 -12.98
C LYS A 297 33.77 -17.14 -12.64
N PRO A 298 34.58 -16.07 -12.50
CA PRO A 298 34.05 -14.72 -12.33
C PRO A 298 33.73 -14.05 -13.68
N GLU A 299 32.46 -13.66 -13.89
CA GLU A 299 32.03 -12.32 -14.39
C GLU A 299 30.54 -12.25 -14.79
N GLY A 300 29.99 -11.02 -14.83
CA GLY A 300 28.84 -10.67 -15.68
C GLY A 300 27.43 -10.72 -15.06
N LYS A 301 26.96 -9.62 -14.45
CA LYS A 301 25.54 -9.46 -14.08
C LYS A 301 24.65 -9.15 -15.29
N THR A 302 23.61 -9.95 -15.50
CA THR A 302 22.39 -9.55 -16.24
C THR A 302 21.13 -10.02 -15.52
N THR A 303 20.15 -9.13 -15.37
CA THR A 303 18.86 -9.36 -14.72
C THR A 303 17.74 -9.55 -15.75
N SER A 304 16.81 -10.48 -15.53
CA SER A 304 15.56 -10.65 -16.30
C SER A 304 14.42 -11.18 -15.42
N VAL A 305 13.19 -10.72 -15.67
CA VAL A 305 11.99 -10.84 -14.81
C VAL A 305 10.92 -11.76 -15.42
N VAL A 306 10.08 -12.39 -14.59
CA VAL A 306 9.12 -13.43 -14.99
C VAL A 306 7.64 -13.14 -14.64
N GLU A 307 6.72 -13.95 -15.18
CA GLU A 307 5.24 -13.84 -15.23
C GLU A 307 4.69 -15.18 -15.75
N GLU A 308 3.69 -15.72 -15.05
CA GLU A 308 3.24 -17.10 -15.20
C GLU A 308 2.26 -17.38 -16.34
N PRO A 309 2.02 -18.67 -16.68
CA PRO A 309 0.99 -19.10 -17.60
C PRO A 309 -0.41 -19.15 -16.96
N LYS A 310 -1.46 -18.98 -17.77
CA LYS A 310 -2.84 -18.78 -17.30
C LYS A 310 -3.59 -20.10 -17.04
N THR A 311 -3.95 -20.35 -15.78
CA THR A 311 -4.84 -21.46 -15.35
C THR A 311 -6.25 -20.97 -15.01
N GLU A 312 -7.28 -21.81 -15.15
CA GLU A 312 -8.58 -21.52 -14.51
C GLU A 312 -8.43 -21.58 -12.99
N SER A 313 -8.80 -20.51 -12.29
CA SER A 313 -8.65 -20.44 -10.83
C SER A 313 -9.55 -19.40 -10.19
N LEU A 314 -10.00 -19.66 -8.96
CA LEU A 314 -10.58 -18.67 -8.07
C LEU A 314 -9.46 -18.25 -7.11
N LEU A 315 -8.86 -17.09 -7.39
CA LEU A 315 -7.58 -16.65 -6.83
C LEU A 315 -7.72 -16.09 -5.41
N ASP A 316 -8.84 -15.42 -5.15
CA ASP A 316 -9.05 -14.59 -3.97
C ASP A 316 -10.55 -14.32 -3.80
N ALA A 317 -11.01 -14.06 -2.58
CA ALA A 317 -12.32 -13.48 -2.34
C ALA A 317 -12.27 -12.52 -1.14
N PHE A 318 -12.84 -11.32 -1.31
CA PHE A 318 -12.76 -10.23 -0.35
C PHE A 318 -13.99 -9.31 -0.43
N PHE A 319 -14.17 -8.49 0.59
CA PHE A 319 -15.09 -7.36 0.56
C PHE A 319 -14.38 -6.14 -0.05
N ALA A 320 -15.09 -5.28 -0.76
CA ALA A 320 -14.51 -4.14 -1.49
C ALA A 320 -15.44 -2.91 -1.55
N LYS A 321 -14.85 -1.76 -1.90
CA LYS A 321 -15.55 -0.56 -2.38
C LYS A 321 -15.17 -0.25 -3.83
N GLU A 322 -16.09 0.37 -4.57
CA GLU A 322 -15.88 0.73 -5.98
C GLU A 322 -15.42 2.18 -6.11
N GLU A 323 -14.25 2.40 -6.70
CA GLU A 323 -13.68 3.73 -6.97
C GLU A 323 -13.45 3.95 -8.47
N PHE A 324 -13.79 5.14 -8.98
CA PHE A 324 -13.63 5.46 -10.41
C PHE A 324 -12.28 6.14 -10.67
N THR A 325 -11.21 5.35 -10.67
CA THR A 325 -9.82 5.83 -10.74
C THR A 325 -9.02 5.33 -11.94
N LYS A 326 -9.49 4.30 -12.66
CA LYS A 326 -8.79 3.74 -13.83
C LYS A 326 -8.96 4.66 -15.05
N GLU A 327 -7.89 5.27 -15.54
CA GLU A 327 -7.92 6.02 -16.80
C GLU A 327 -8.25 5.06 -17.98
N THR A 328 -9.12 5.48 -18.91
CA THR A 328 -9.57 4.68 -20.07
C THR A 328 -9.52 5.49 -21.37
N ASP A 329 -9.53 4.80 -22.51
CA ASP A 329 -9.56 5.44 -23.83
C ASP A 329 -10.98 5.75 -24.34
N GLU A 330 -12.02 5.42 -23.58
CA GLU A 330 -13.42 5.68 -23.98
C GLU A 330 -13.76 7.17 -23.83
N THR A 331 -13.95 7.86 -24.95
CA THR A 331 -14.32 9.29 -24.96
C THR A 331 -15.75 9.52 -24.44
N ASP A 332 -15.94 10.53 -23.59
CA ASP A 332 -17.23 10.91 -23.02
C ASP A 332 -17.43 12.43 -23.02
N GLY A 333 -17.69 12.92 -24.23
CA GLY A 333 -17.86 14.34 -24.53
C GLY A 333 -16.54 15.09 -24.74
N GLN A 334 -16.63 16.41 -24.78
CA GLN A 334 -15.49 17.31 -24.95
C GLN A 334 -15.56 18.43 -23.91
N HIS A 335 -14.40 18.93 -23.51
CA HIS A 335 -14.28 20.08 -22.62
C HIS A 335 -13.76 21.30 -23.39
N LYS A 336 -14.48 22.42 -23.29
CA LYS A 336 -14.06 23.71 -23.83
C LYS A 336 -13.38 24.52 -22.72
N TYR A 337 -12.07 24.69 -22.82
CA TYR A 337 -11.28 25.47 -21.88
C TYR A 337 -11.08 26.90 -22.39
N THR A 338 -11.43 27.90 -21.58
CA THR A 338 -11.29 29.33 -21.94
C THR A 338 -10.19 30.01 -21.14
N PHE A 339 -9.31 30.75 -21.81
CA PHE A 339 -8.19 31.46 -21.19
C PHE A 339 -8.67 32.70 -20.42
N ALA A 340 -8.50 32.70 -19.10
CA ALA A 340 -8.95 33.80 -18.22
C ALA A 340 -8.09 35.08 -18.29
N LYS A 341 -6.91 35.00 -18.92
CA LYS A 341 -5.96 36.11 -19.14
C LYS A 341 -5.15 35.85 -20.41
N ASP A 342 -4.49 36.89 -20.93
CA ASP A 342 -3.55 36.74 -22.02
C ASP A 342 -2.37 35.83 -21.60
N ASN A 343 -2.02 34.90 -22.49
CA ASN A 343 -0.91 33.96 -22.34
C ASN A 343 -0.05 34.05 -23.60
N ASN A 344 1.11 34.68 -23.50
CA ASN A 344 2.05 34.87 -24.60
C ASN A 344 3.23 33.90 -24.48
N ASN A 345 3.80 33.48 -25.61
CA ASN A 345 4.94 32.57 -25.69
C ASN A 345 4.75 31.27 -24.87
N ILE A 346 3.62 30.60 -25.07
CA ILE A 346 3.27 29.44 -24.24
C ILE A 346 4.21 28.25 -24.46
N ASN A 347 4.76 27.72 -23.37
CA ASN A 347 5.29 26.37 -23.34
C ASN A 347 4.10 25.40 -23.29
N LYS A 348 3.89 24.61 -24.34
CA LYS A 348 2.71 23.75 -24.48
C LYS A 348 2.61 22.69 -23.38
N ASP A 349 3.73 22.12 -22.94
CA ASP A 349 3.76 21.12 -21.87
C ASP A 349 3.35 21.70 -20.51
N ASN A 350 3.89 22.87 -20.16
CA ASN A 350 3.55 23.56 -18.92
C ASN A 350 2.08 23.99 -18.91
N ILE A 351 1.59 24.56 -20.02
CA ILE A 351 0.18 24.98 -20.13
C ILE A 351 -0.75 23.76 -20.17
N ALA A 352 -0.40 22.67 -20.86
CA ALA A 352 -1.22 21.45 -20.87
C ALA A 352 -1.34 20.81 -19.48
N ASN A 353 -0.26 20.79 -18.70
CA ASN A 353 -0.30 20.34 -17.29
C ASN A 353 -1.18 21.24 -16.43
N ILE A 354 -1.07 22.58 -16.58
CA ILE A 354 -1.94 23.53 -15.87
C ILE A 354 -3.40 23.32 -16.24
N ILE A 355 -3.73 23.16 -17.51
CA ILE A 355 -5.11 22.92 -17.99
C ILE A 355 -5.64 21.58 -17.48
N LYS A 356 -4.85 20.49 -17.55
CA LYS A 356 -5.21 19.18 -16.98
C LYS A 356 -5.49 19.28 -15.48
N GLY A 357 -4.68 20.04 -14.74
CA GLY A 357 -4.88 20.35 -13.32
C GLY A 357 -6.19 21.09 -13.03
N LYS A 358 -6.61 22.02 -13.88
CA LYS A 358 -7.91 22.72 -13.74
C LYS A 358 -9.10 21.79 -13.97
N VAL A 359 -9.02 20.99 -15.03
CA VAL A 359 -10.17 20.28 -15.60
C VAL A 359 -10.43 18.95 -14.92
N ASN A 360 -9.38 18.17 -14.62
CA ASN A 360 -9.56 16.81 -14.09
C ASN A 360 -10.23 16.76 -12.71
N PRO A 361 -10.03 17.70 -11.76
CA PRO A 361 -10.75 17.70 -10.48
C PRO A 361 -12.26 17.92 -10.61
N ALA A 362 -12.71 18.66 -11.63
CA ALA A 362 -14.12 18.80 -11.96
C ALA A 362 -14.64 17.55 -12.69
N ALA A 363 -13.96 17.16 -13.79
CA ALA A 363 -14.33 16.00 -14.60
C ALA A 363 -14.41 14.70 -13.77
N LYS A 364 -13.54 14.53 -12.76
CA LYS A 364 -13.54 13.36 -11.85
C LYS A 364 -14.83 13.21 -11.06
N LYS A 365 -15.55 14.30 -10.76
CA LYS A 365 -16.87 14.25 -10.09
C LYS A 365 -17.90 13.51 -10.96
N ASP A 366 -17.80 13.69 -12.28
CA ASP A 366 -18.64 13.04 -13.28
C ASP A 366 -18.05 11.70 -13.77
N LYS A 367 -17.03 11.16 -13.08
CA LYS A 367 -16.28 9.95 -13.46
C LYS A 367 -15.55 10.08 -14.81
N LYS A 368 -15.00 11.28 -15.09
CA LYS A 368 -14.26 11.59 -16.32
C LYS A 368 -12.87 12.16 -16.04
N TYR A 369 -12.02 12.21 -17.06
CA TYR A 369 -10.74 12.91 -17.03
C TYR A 369 -10.34 13.41 -18.43
N ALA A 370 -9.43 14.39 -18.50
CA ALA A 370 -8.76 14.81 -19.73
C ALA A 370 -7.33 14.24 -19.76
N LYS A 371 -6.90 13.79 -20.93
CA LYS A 371 -5.52 13.36 -21.19
C LYS A 371 -4.62 14.56 -21.43
N PHE A 372 -3.34 14.39 -21.12
CA PHE A 372 -2.33 15.43 -21.30
C PHE A 372 -2.09 15.75 -22.78
N ASP A 373 -1.93 14.73 -23.62
CA ASP A 373 -1.57 14.91 -25.03
C ASP A 373 -2.70 15.56 -25.84
N ASP A 374 -3.96 15.24 -25.58
CA ASP A 374 -5.09 15.89 -26.28
C ASP A 374 -5.20 17.38 -25.96
N ILE A 375 -4.95 17.76 -24.69
CA ILE A 375 -4.85 19.16 -24.29
C ILE A 375 -3.66 19.83 -25.01
N LYS A 376 -2.50 19.17 -25.02
CA LYS A 376 -1.26 19.66 -25.67
C LYS A 376 -1.44 19.83 -27.19
N ASN A 377 -2.17 18.92 -27.83
CA ASN A 377 -2.49 18.96 -29.25
C ASN A 377 -3.52 20.07 -29.58
N ALA A 378 -4.50 20.30 -28.69
CA ALA A 378 -5.46 21.40 -28.83
C ALA A 378 -4.81 22.80 -28.67
N LEU A 379 -3.63 22.90 -28.06
CA LEU A 379 -2.81 24.13 -28.02
C LEU A 379 -2.12 24.39 -29.37
N ALA A 380 -2.88 24.73 -30.40
CA ALA A 380 -2.35 25.04 -31.74
C ALA A 380 -1.47 26.31 -31.80
N LYS A 381 -1.79 27.36 -31.02
CA LYS A 381 -1.11 28.67 -31.08
C LYS A 381 0.07 28.79 -30.11
N THR A 382 0.99 29.74 -30.37
CA THR A 382 2.06 30.15 -29.44
C THR A 382 1.60 31.23 -28.45
N SER A 383 0.44 31.84 -28.66
CA SER A 383 -0.22 32.75 -27.73
C SER A 383 -1.75 32.61 -27.79
N TYR A 384 -2.40 32.88 -26.65
CA TYR A 384 -3.86 32.87 -26.49
C TYR A 384 -4.29 34.12 -25.72
N LYS A 385 -5.22 34.88 -26.28
CA LYS A 385 -5.81 36.06 -25.62
C LYS A 385 -6.86 35.67 -24.59
N LYS A 386 -7.11 36.56 -23.63
CA LYS A 386 -8.23 36.48 -22.69
C LYS A 386 -9.54 36.29 -23.46
N GLY A 387 -10.28 35.24 -23.11
CA GLY A 387 -11.56 34.88 -23.75
C GLY A 387 -11.45 33.94 -24.95
N GLU A 388 -10.25 33.67 -25.48
CA GLU A 388 -10.08 32.58 -26.44
C GLU A 388 -10.24 31.21 -25.76
N SER A 389 -10.61 30.19 -26.55
CA SER A 389 -10.80 28.83 -26.04
C SER A 389 -10.06 27.79 -26.89
N ILE A 390 -9.76 26.66 -26.26
CA ILE A 390 -9.46 25.39 -26.92
C ILE A 390 -10.51 24.35 -26.54
N THR A 391 -10.63 23.28 -27.32
CA THR A 391 -11.52 22.17 -27.04
C THR A 391 -10.76 20.85 -27.22
N PHE A 392 -10.97 19.91 -26.29
CA PHE A 392 -10.33 18.60 -26.29
C PHE A 392 -11.31 17.54 -25.72
N PRO A 393 -11.17 16.25 -26.09
CA PRO A 393 -11.98 15.18 -25.54
C PRO A 393 -11.83 15.03 -24.01
N LEU A 394 -12.92 14.62 -23.38
CA LEU A 394 -12.90 13.97 -22.07
C LEU A 394 -13.03 12.46 -22.27
N TYR A 395 -12.58 11.70 -21.28
CA TYR A 395 -12.54 10.25 -21.27
C TYR A 395 -13.16 9.72 -19.98
N LYS A 396 -13.76 8.54 -20.00
CA LYS A 396 -14.31 7.91 -18.79
C LYS A 396 -13.20 7.41 -17.88
N LEU A 397 -13.49 7.45 -16.58
CA LEU A 397 -12.76 6.70 -15.58
C LEU A 397 -13.51 5.39 -15.33
N GLY A 398 -12.79 4.28 -15.42
CA GLY A 398 -13.30 2.94 -15.12
C GLY A 398 -13.31 2.66 -13.61
N PRO A 399 -14.22 1.78 -13.15
CA PRO A 399 -14.26 1.34 -11.77
C PRO A 399 -13.07 0.43 -11.41
N VAL A 400 -12.60 0.55 -10.18
CA VAL A 400 -11.61 -0.28 -9.51
C VAL A 400 -12.21 -0.80 -8.21
N MET A 401 -11.99 -2.08 -7.89
CA MET A 401 -12.42 -2.68 -6.63
C MET A 401 -11.27 -2.56 -5.62
N THR A 402 -11.42 -1.68 -4.64
CA THR A 402 -10.47 -1.52 -3.53
C THR A 402 -10.89 -2.43 -2.38
N PRO A 403 -10.09 -3.41 -1.95
CA PRO A 403 -10.42 -4.28 -0.83
C PRO A 403 -10.68 -3.50 0.47
N ILE A 404 -11.53 -4.06 1.33
CA ILE A 404 -11.76 -3.61 2.70
C ILE A 404 -11.78 -4.82 3.63
N ASN A 405 -11.16 -4.67 4.80
CA ASN A 405 -11.09 -5.69 5.85
C ASN A 405 -12.18 -5.52 6.92
N SER A 406 -12.93 -4.42 6.88
CA SER A 406 -14.03 -4.19 7.82
C SER A 406 -15.11 -3.29 7.23
N ALA A 407 -16.35 -3.47 7.68
CA ALA A 407 -17.44 -2.53 7.44
C ALA A 407 -18.51 -2.65 8.53
N PRO A 408 -19.22 -1.57 8.85
CA PRO A 408 -20.34 -1.65 9.77
C PRO A 408 -21.56 -2.36 9.18
N LEU A 409 -22.41 -2.87 10.07
CA LEU A 409 -23.75 -3.28 9.66
C LEU A 409 -24.46 -2.13 8.93
N GLU A 410 -25.24 -2.51 7.92
CA GLU A 410 -25.91 -1.65 6.96
C GLU A 410 -25.05 -0.92 5.93
N GLU A 411 -23.71 -1.05 5.97
CA GLU A 411 -22.87 -0.48 4.92
C GLU A 411 -23.13 -1.18 3.58
N GLU A 412 -23.13 -0.41 2.49
CA GLU A 412 -23.09 -0.97 1.14
C GLU A 412 -21.65 -1.34 0.76
N VAL A 413 -21.42 -2.62 0.49
CA VAL A 413 -20.11 -3.18 0.14
C VAL A 413 -20.25 -4.10 -1.07
N PHE A 414 -19.18 -4.25 -1.83
CA PHE A 414 -19.08 -5.33 -2.80
C PHE A 414 -18.48 -6.56 -2.13
N VAL A 415 -18.99 -7.74 -2.45
CA VAL A 415 -18.25 -9.00 -2.29
C VAL A 415 -17.70 -9.37 -3.65
N VAL A 416 -16.40 -9.65 -3.71
CA VAL A 416 -15.65 -9.81 -4.96
C VAL A 416 -14.82 -11.09 -4.87
N ALA A 417 -14.94 -11.96 -5.87
CA ALA A 417 -13.98 -13.01 -6.12
C ALA A 417 -13.09 -12.62 -7.30
N LYS A 418 -11.76 -12.69 -7.14
CA LYS A 418 -10.82 -12.65 -8.27
C LYS A 418 -10.80 -14.01 -8.91
N THR A 419 -10.91 -14.01 -10.23
CA THR A 419 -10.91 -15.22 -11.04
C THR A 419 -9.89 -15.10 -12.16
N MET A 420 -9.21 -16.19 -12.48
CA MET A 420 -8.40 -16.32 -13.69
C MET A 420 -9.13 -17.28 -14.64
N LEU A 421 -9.28 -16.88 -15.90
CA LEU A 421 -9.94 -17.63 -16.98
C LEU A 421 -11.40 -18.11 -16.77
N LEU A 422 -12.05 -17.82 -15.64
CA LEU A 422 -13.44 -18.21 -15.37
C LEU A 422 -14.49 -17.21 -15.93
N ASP A 423 -14.11 -16.32 -16.84
CA ASP A 423 -15.03 -15.31 -17.40
C ASP A 423 -16.26 -15.98 -18.06
N GLY A 424 -17.45 -15.45 -17.76
CA GLY A 424 -18.74 -16.01 -18.14
C GLY A 424 -19.29 -17.09 -17.20
N LYS A 425 -18.53 -17.55 -16.20
CA LYS A 425 -18.99 -18.53 -15.20
C LYS A 425 -19.65 -17.86 -14.00
N GLU A 426 -20.64 -18.53 -13.41
CA GLU A 426 -21.21 -18.11 -12.13
C GLU A 426 -20.28 -18.51 -10.98
N VAL A 427 -19.93 -17.54 -10.14
CA VAL A 427 -19.29 -17.75 -8.85
C VAL A 427 -20.36 -17.60 -7.76
N SER A 428 -20.45 -18.61 -6.89
CA SER A 428 -21.26 -18.55 -5.66
C SER A 428 -20.35 -18.26 -4.46
N ILE A 429 -20.73 -17.31 -3.61
CA ILE A 429 -19.96 -16.89 -2.43
C ILE A 429 -20.88 -16.88 -1.21
N ASN A 430 -20.51 -17.58 -0.14
CA ASN A 430 -21.15 -17.48 1.16
C ASN A 430 -20.30 -16.65 2.11
N ILE A 431 -20.92 -15.69 2.78
CA ILE A 431 -20.37 -15.03 3.95
C ILE A 431 -20.58 -15.95 5.15
N LYS A 432 -19.54 -16.21 5.93
CA LYS A 432 -19.52 -17.19 7.02
C LYS A 432 -19.08 -16.58 8.33
N GLU A 433 -19.70 -16.95 9.45
CA GLU A 433 -19.22 -16.54 10.78
C GLU A 433 -18.04 -17.40 11.24
N LYS A 434 -17.03 -16.76 11.84
CA LYS A 434 -15.89 -17.42 12.48
C LYS A 434 -16.25 -18.02 13.84
N GLU A 435 -17.09 -17.32 14.60
CA GLU A 435 -17.43 -17.62 16.00
C GLU A 435 -18.95 -17.50 16.19
N GLU A 436 -19.52 -18.23 17.15
CA GLU A 436 -20.97 -18.18 17.43
C GLU A 436 -21.34 -16.87 18.14
N LEU A 437 -21.77 -15.88 17.35
CA LEU A 437 -22.14 -14.57 17.84
C LEU A 437 -23.44 -14.03 17.21
N LEU A 438 -23.55 -13.75 15.91
CA LEU A 438 -24.88 -13.39 15.33
C LEU A 438 -25.70 -14.63 15.00
N LEU A 439 -25.06 -15.68 14.49
CA LEU A 439 -25.59 -17.00 14.15
C LEU A 439 -24.74 -18.11 14.82
N ALA A 440 -24.91 -19.35 14.36
CA ALA A 440 -24.02 -20.46 14.70
C ALA A 440 -22.70 -20.34 13.93
N LYS A 441 -21.62 -20.84 14.54
CA LYS A 441 -20.29 -20.92 13.90
C LYS A 441 -20.37 -21.59 12.51
N ASP A 442 -19.66 -21.03 11.53
CA ASP A 442 -19.61 -21.46 10.13
C ASP A 442 -20.98 -21.44 9.38
N ALA A 443 -22.03 -20.85 9.97
CA ALA A 443 -23.31 -20.60 9.29
C ALA A 443 -23.15 -19.54 8.20
N SER A 444 -24.01 -19.60 7.17
CA SER A 444 -24.05 -18.57 6.12
C SER A 444 -24.85 -17.36 6.58
N LEU A 445 -24.21 -16.19 6.65
CA LEU A 445 -24.80 -14.93 7.08
C LEU A 445 -25.77 -14.39 6.01
N PRO A 446 -27.06 -14.16 6.32
CA PRO A 446 -28.00 -13.55 5.39
C PRO A 446 -27.71 -12.06 5.24
N VAL A 447 -27.59 -11.59 4.00
CA VAL A 447 -27.37 -10.17 3.67
C VAL A 447 -28.35 -9.67 2.64
N LEU A 448 -28.69 -8.38 2.67
CA LEU A 448 -29.61 -7.78 1.72
C LEU A 448 -28.88 -7.40 0.42
N GLU A 449 -29.46 -7.67 -0.73
CA GLU A 449 -28.95 -7.21 -2.03
C GLU A 449 -29.06 -5.68 -2.15
N ALA A 450 -28.00 -4.99 -2.61
CA ALA A 450 -27.97 -3.52 -2.67
C ALA A 450 -28.70 -2.96 -3.91
N LYS A 451 -30.03 -3.19 -3.97
CA LYS A 451 -30.95 -2.64 -4.97
C LYS A 451 -32.30 -2.27 -4.35
N GLU A 452 -33.10 -1.51 -5.08
CA GLU A 452 -34.48 -1.21 -4.69
C GLU A 452 -35.28 -2.51 -4.53
N ASN A 453 -35.92 -2.71 -3.38
CA ASN A 453 -36.58 -3.94 -2.98
C ASN A 453 -35.69 -5.21 -3.06
N GLY A 454 -34.40 -5.07 -2.69
CA GLY A 454 -33.42 -6.16 -2.68
C GLY A 454 -33.87 -7.44 -1.97
N ALA A 455 -33.44 -8.59 -2.50
CA ALA A 455 -33.68 -9.89 -1.89
C ALA A 455 -32.74 -10.11 -0.69
N GLU A 456 -33.13 -11.01 0.22
CA GLU A 456 -32.21 -11.55 1.21
C GLU A 456 -31.41 -12.69 0.55
N LEU A 457 -30.09 -12.65 0.70
CA LEU A 457 -29.15 -13.56 0.07
C LEU A 457 -28.30 -14.24 1.14
N THR A 458 -28.38 -15.56 1.23
CA THR A 458 -27.45 -16.39 2.02
C THR A 458 -26.31 -16.95 1.17
N THR A 459 -26.52 -17.06 -0.14
CA THR A 459 -25.51 -17.37 -1.17
C THR A 459 -25.53 -16.26 -2.21
N LEU A 460 -24.40 -15.61 -2.38
CA LEU A 460 -24.19 -14.49 -3.29
C LEU A 460 -23.73 -15.02 -4.64
N LYS A 461 -24.49 -14.76 -5.71
CA LYS A 461 -24.18 -15.24 -7.06
C LYS A 461 -23.77 -14.09 -7.97
N ALA A 462 -22.64 -14.23 -8.64
CA ALA A 462 -22.15 -13.25 -9.61
C ALA A 462 -21.43 -13.94 -10.77
N THR A 463 -21.67 -13.47 -11.99
CA THR A 463 -20.91 -13.91 -13.17
C THR A 463 -19.52 -13.26 -13.17
N ALA A 464 -18.46 -14.05 -13.32
CA ALA A 464 -17.11 -13.56 -13.52
C ALA A 464 -16.98 -12.84 -14.87
N GLN A 465 -16.40 -11.63 -14.87
CA GLN A 465 -16.12 -10.84 -16.07
C GLN A 465 -14.82 -10.05 -15.88
N ASN A 466 -13.92 -10.09 -16.86
CA ASN A 466 -12.61 -9.46 -16.81
C ASN A 466 -11.79 -9.88 -15.56
N GLY A 467 -11.92 -11.14 -15.15
CA GLY A 467 -11.24 -11.70 -13.99
C GLY A 467 -11.84 -11.33 -12.62
N LEU A 468 -13.06 -10.80 -12.57
CA LEU A 468 -13.77 -10.50 -11.32
C LEU A 468 -15.22 -10.96 -11.38
N ALA A 469 -15.68 -11.73 -10.39
CA ALA A 469 -17.09 -11.85 -10.07
C ALA A 469 -17.40 -10.91 -8.91
N LYS A 470 -18.35 -9.97 -9.07
CA LYS A 470 -18.68 -8.97 -8.06
C LYS A 470 -20.19 -8.85 -7.84
N ILE A 471 -20.60 -8.72 -6.59
CA ILE A 471 -21.99 -8.49 -6.17
C ILE A 471 -22.03 -7.40 -5.10
N LYS A 472 -22.98 -6.48 -5.23
CA LYS A 472 -23.16 -5.38 -4.27
C LYS A 472 -24.24 -5.77 -3.25
N ILE A 473 -23.88 -5.71 -1.97
CA ILE A 473 -24.75 -6.05 -0.85
C ILE A 473 -24.85 -4.89 0.14
N LYS A 474 -25.88 -4.90 0.96
CA LYS A 474 -26.00 -4.11 2.17
C LYS A 474 -25.87 -5.06 3.35
N LEU A 475 -24.90 -4.82 4.23
CA LEU A 475 -24.46 -5.76 5.26
C LEU A 475 -25.42 -5.84 6.45
N ARG A 476 -26.62 -6.40 6.23
CA ARG A 476 -27.72 -6.55 7.20
C ARG A 476 -28.68 -7.66 6.76
N PRO A 477 -29.45 -8.28 7.68
CA PRO A 477 -30.58 -9.10 7.31
C PRO A 477 -31.72 -8.23 6.76
N LYS A 478 -32.75 -8.86 6.20
CA LYS A 478 -33.94 -8.20 5.67
C LYS A 478 -34.83 -7.65 6.78
N SER A 479 -35.12 -8.43 7.82
CA SER A 479 -35.89 -7.99 9.00
C SER A 479 -35.15 -6.91 9.80
N ASP A 480 -35.86 -5.84 10.17
CA ASP A 480 -35.34 -4.80 11.06
C ASP A 480 -35.26 -5.30 12.52
N GLU A 481 -36.10 -6.26 12.91
CA GLU A 481 -36.07 -6.95 14.21
C GLU A 481 -34.79 -7.79 14.34
N THR A 482 -34.46 -8.64 13.36
CA THR A 482 -33.21 -9.41 13.35
C THR A 482 -31.99 -8.48 13.30
N LEU A 483 -32.05 -7.37 12.54
CA LEU A 483 -30.98 -6.37 12.56
C LEU A 483 -30.82 -5.72 13.94
N LYS A 484 -31.92 -5.46 14.65
CA LYS A 484 -31.87 -4.95 16.03
C LYS A 484 -31.23 -5.96 16.97
N GLU A 485 -31.58 -7.24 16.88
CA GLU A 485 -30.93 -8.32 17.64
C GLU A 485 -29.42 -8.38 17.37
N TRP A 486 -29.00 -8.31 16.10
CA TRP A 486 -27.57 -8.29 15.74
C TRP A 486 -26.83 -7.11 16.39
N ARG A 487 -27.43 -5.91 16.38
CA ARG A 487 -26.86 -4.75 17.08
C ARG A 487 -26.76 -4.99 18.59
N GLU A 488 -27.78 -5.58 19.20
CA GLU A 488 -27.77 -5.89 20.64
C GLU A 488 -26.68 -6.89 20.99
N LYS A 489 -26.47 -7.94 20.20
CA LYS A 489 -25.36 -8.89 20.37
C LYS A 489 -23.98 -8.23 20.20
N LEU A 490 -23.78 -7.46 19.14
CA LEU A 490 -22.53 -6.70 18.87
C LEU A 490 -22.25 -5.59 19.90
N SER A 491 -23.29 -5.10 20.59
CA SER A 491 -23.15 -4.10 21.66
C SER A 491 -22.52 -4.65 22.95
N GLY A 492 -22.12 -5.93 22.99
CA GLY A 492 -21.41 -6.58 24.09
C GLY A 492 -22.16 -7.77 24.67
N LYS A 493 -21.45 -8.88 24.87
CA LYS A 493 -21.95 -10.14 25.44
C LYS A 493 -21.96 -10.06 26.96
N LYS A 494 -23.07 -10.45 27.60
CA LYS A 494 -23.20 -10.51 29.07
C LYS A 494 -22.11 -11.42 29.64
N ASP A 495 -21.40 -10.93 30.66
CA ASP A 495 -20.23 -11.59 31.24
C ASP A 495 -20.24 -11.46 32.78
N GLY A 496 -21.34 -11.90 33.38
CA GLY A 496 -21.61 -11.81 34.81
C GLY A 496 -22.39 -10.56 35.22
N THR A 497 -22.30 -10.23 36.50
CA THR A 497 -22.96 -9.09 37.14
C THR A 497 -21.96 -8.31 38.00
N HIS A 498 -22.27 -7.05 38.31
CA HIS A 498 -21.55 -6.23 39.28
C HIS A 498 -22.54 -5.64 40.28
N THR A 499 -22.14 -5.56 41.55
CA THR A 499 -22.94 -5.00 42.65
C THR A 499 -22.36 -3.67 43.08
N TYR A 500 -23.12 -2.59 42.90
CA TYR A 500 -22.73 -1.26 43.34
C TYR A 500 -23.39 -0.92 44.67
N LYS A 501 -22.59 -0.41 45.62
CA LYS A 501 -23.04 0.03 46.95
C LYS A 501 -23.19 1.55 47.02
N PHE A 502 -24.32 2.03 47.50
CA PHE A 502 -24.65 3.46 47.53
C PHE A 502 -23.94 4.20 48.67
N GLY A 503 -23.12 5.21 48.33
CA GLY A 503 -22.45 6.07 49.32
C GLY A 503 -23.34 7.12 50.01
N GLY A 504 -24.64 7.17 49.69
CA GLY A 504 -25.60 8.14 50.22
C GLY A 504 -27.00 7.96 49.62
N THR A 505 -27.98 8.75 50.05
CA THR A 505 -29.36 8.64 49.56
C THR A 505 -29.53 9.20 48.15
N ASN A 506 -30.09 8.39 47.25
CA ASN A 506 -30.30 8.68 45.84
C ASN A 506 -31.77 8.42 45.46
N LYS A 507 -32.45 9.41 44.89
CA LYS A 507 -33.81 9.27 44.36
C LYS A 507 -33.78 8.68 42.97
N THR A 508 -34.71 7.76 42.71
CA THR A 508 -34.85 6.95 41.50
C THR A 508 -36.33 6.69 41.18
N ALA A 509 -37.25 7.58 41.60
CA ALA A 509 -38.69 7.41 41.39
C ALA A 509 -39.07 7.60 39.90
N THR A 510 -38.52 8.64 39.26
CA THR A 510 -38.80 8.95 37.85
C THR A 510 -37.80 8.30 36.89
N ALA A 511 -38.19 8.14 35.61
CA ALA A 511 -37.32 7.59 34.58
C ALA A 511 -36.03 8.41 34.36
N ASP A 512 -36.12 9.74 34.48
CA ASP A 512 -34.97 10.63 34.30
C ASP A 512 -34.04 10.62 35.54
N GLU A 513 -34.58 10.49 36.75
CA GLU A 513 -33.78 10.21 37.94
C GLU A 513 -33.04 8.88 37.82
N LYS A 514 -33.72 7.79 37.40
CA LYS A 514 -33.07 6.48 37.17
C LYS A 514 -31.94 6.59 36.15
N LYS A 515 -32.15 7.25 35.00
CA LYS A 515 -31.11 7.46 33.98
C LYS A 515 -29.93 8.27 34.54
N ARG A 516 -30.19 9.35 35.28
CA ARG A 516 -29.16 10.20 35.89
C ARG A 516 -28.32 9.41 36.90
N ILE A 517 -28.95 8.68 37.81
CA ILE A 517 -28.26 7.85 38.81
C ILE A 517 -27.49 6.71 38.14
N ALA A 518 -28.09 6.03 37.15
CA ALA A 518 -27.42 5.00 36.37
C ALA A 518 -26.16 5.52 35.65
N GLY A 519 -26.21 6.72 35.07
CA GLY A 519 -25.04 7.38 34.46
C GLY A 519 -23.93 7.67 35.47
N VAL A 520 -24.29 8.13 36.68
CA VAL A 520 -23.32 8.36 37.77
C VAL A 520 -22.68 7.04 38.24
N ILE A 521 -23.47 5.97 38.39
CA ILE A 521 -22.98 4.64 38.76
C ILE A 521 -22.02 4.11 37.68
N ALA A 522 -22.45 4.13 36.40
CA ALA A 522 -21.66 3.67 35.27
C ALA A 522 -20.30 4.39 35.17
N ASN A 523 -20.27 5.70 35.38
CA ASN A 523 -19.02 6.47 35.37
C ASN A 523 -18.09 6.13 36.55
N LYS A 524 -18.63 5.94 37.76
CA LYS A 524 -17.81 5.61 38.95
C LYS A 524 -17.08 4.27 38.85
N ILE A 525 -17.74 3.26 38.29
CA ILE A 525 -17.21 1.90 38.18
C ILE A 525 -16.53 1.63 36.83
N LYS A 526 -16.54 2.60 35.91
CA LYS A 526 -16.01 2.46 34.55
C LYS A 526 -14.58 1.91 34.54
N ASP A 527 -13.71 2.52 35.33
CA ASP A 527 -12.29 2.17 35.37
C ASP A 527 -12.02 0.89 36.18
N GLU A 528 -12.94 0.48 37.05
CA GLU A 528 -12.90 -0.81 37.74
C GLU A 528 -13.28 -1.95 36.79
N LEU A 529 -14.40 -1.81 36.07
CA LEU A 529 -14.84 -2.80 35.08
C LEU A 529 -13.87 -2.88 33.90
N ALA A 530 -13.30 -1.77 33.45
CA ALA A 530 -12.34 -1.74 32.35
C ALA A 530 -11.07 -2.57 32.64
N LYS A 531 -10.60 -2.62 33.90
CA LYS A 531 -9.48 -3.50 34.32
C LYS A 531 -9.79 -4.99 34.20
N GLN A 532 -11.07 -5.36 34.09
CA GLN A 532 -11.56 -6.72 33.89
C GLN A 532 -12.04 -6.96 32.45
N GLU A 533 -11.71 -6.05 31.51
CA GLU A 533 -12.22 -6.00 30.13
C GLU A 533 -13.76 -5.87 30.00
N LYS A 534 -14.41 -5.48 31.09
CA LYS A 534 -15.87 -5.37 31.19
C LYS A 534 -16.31 -3.91 31.13
N PHE A 535 -17.61 -3.74 30.88
CA PHE A 535 -18.32 -2.49 31.02
C PHE A 535 -19.77 -2.78 31.41
N THR A 536 -20.50 -1.75 31.81
CA THR A 536 -21.95 -1.84 32.04
C THR A 536 -22.68 -0.95 31.02
N LYS A 537 -23.93 -1.31 30.73
CA LYS A 537 -24.83 -0.49 29.90
C LYS A 537 -25.74 0.28 30.84
N THR A 538 -25.92 1.59 30.65
CA THR A 538 -26.77 2.43 31.51
C THR A 538 -28.16 1.83 31.69
N ASP A 539 -28.75 1.27 30.64
CA ASP A 539 -30.06 0.61 30.67
C ASP A 539 -30.11 -0.64 31.56
N ALA A 540 -28.99 -1.36 31.72
CA ALA A 540 -28.91 -2.51 32.63
C ALA A 540 -29.00 -2.05 34.10
N ILE A 541 -28.34 -0.93 34.42
CA ILE A 541 -28.47 -0.30 35.75
C ILE A 541 -29.89 0.27 35.93
N VAL A 542 -30.45 0.97 34.94
CA VAL A 542 -31.83 1.50 35.01
C VAL A 542 -32.85 0.39 35.27
N LYS A 543 -32.69 -0.79 34.66
CA LYS A 543 -33.54 -1.97 34.92
C LYS A 543 -33.37 -2.53 36.34
N ALA A 544 -32.17 -2.47 36.91
CA ALA A 544 -31.88 -2.92 38.27
C ALA A 544 -32.31 -1.93 39.36
N LEU A 545 -32.45 -0.64 39.04
CA LEU A 545 -32.98 0.39 39.94
C LEU A 545 -34.51 0.26 40.08
N THR A 546 -34.95 -0.64 40.96
CA THR A 546 -36.36 -0.95 41.20
C THR A 546 -37.00 -0.09 42.28
N LYS A 547 -36.25 0.34 43.31
CA LYS A 547 -36.75 1.21 44.39
C LYS A 547 -36.92 2.67 43.92
N GLU A 548 -37.83 3.40 44.57
CA GLU A 548 -37.98 4.86 44.38
C GLU A 548 -36.85 5.66 45.03
N VAL A 549 -36.23 5.11 46.08
CA VAL A 549 -35.08 5.68 46.78
C VAL A 549 -34.12 4.54 47.15
N TYR A 550 -32.83 4.74 46.93
CA TYR A 550 -31.75 3.91 47.47
C TYR A 550 -31.00 4.72 48.54
N ASN A 551 -30.89 4.19 49.75
CA ASN A 551 -30.21 4.83 50.87
C ASN A 551 -28.72 4.48 50.93
N LYS A 552 -27.99 5.16 51.81
CA LYS A 552 -26.59 4.82 52.10
C LYS A 552 -26.48 3.33 52.50
N ASP A 553 -25.43 2.69 52.01
CA ASP A 553 -25.08 1.30 52.23
C ASP A 553 -26.02 0.25 51.63
N GLU A 554 -27.13 0.65 50.99
CA GLU A 554 -27.90 -0.26 50.13
C GLU A 554 -27.15 -0.58 48.84
N GLU A 555 -27.54 -1.68 48.19
CA GLU A 555 -26.86 -2.22 47.01
C GLU A 555 -27.81 -2.40 45.81
N VAL A 556 -27.24 -2.35 44.61
CA VAL A 556 -27.91 -2.71 43.36
C VAL A 556 -26.99 -3.57 42.50
N THR A 557 -27.48 -4.73 42.06
CA THR A 557 -26.76 -5.65 41.17
C THR A 557 -27.30 -5.57 39.77
N PHE A 558 -26.42 -5.41 38.77
CA PHE A 558 -26.79 -5.31 37.36
C PHE A 558 -25.80 -6.07 36.48
N ASP A 559 -26.25 -6.36 35.25
CA ASP A 559 -25.45 -7.07 34.25
C ASP A 559 -24.24 -6.25 33.81
N VAL A 560 -23.11 -6.94 33.68
CA VAL A 560 -21.91 -6.42 33.01
C VAL A 560 -21.65 -7.21 31.74
N PHE A 561 -20.92 -6.59 30.82
CA PHE A 561 -20.72 -7.05 29.46
C PHE A 561 -19.24 -6.98 29.12
N LYS A 562 -18.73 -7.95 28.36
CA LYS A 562 -17.44 -7.84 27.70
C LYS A 562 -17.61 -7.37 26.26
N LYS A 563 -16.57 -6.71 25.73
CA LYS A 563 -16.54 -6.37 24.30
C LYS A 563 -16.52 -7.66 23.49
N VAL A 564 -17.28 -7.67 22.40
CA VAL A 564 -17.19 -8.68 21.34
C VAL A 564 -16.92 -7.98 20.02
N THR A 565 -16.31 -8.74 19.11
CA THR A 565 -16.01 -8.37 17.73
C THR A 565 -16.44 -9.54 16.87
N GLU A 566 -17.17 -9.27 15.80
CA GLU A 566 -17.63 -10.29 14.86
C GLU A 566 -16.67 -10.37 13.68
N PHE A 567 -16.33 -11.59 13.28
CA PHE A 567 -15.33 -11.90 12.28
C PHE A 567 -15.92 -12.84 11.24
N LEU A 568 -15.94 -12.37 10.00
CA LEU A 568 -16.51 -13.08 8.88
C LEU A 568 -15.41 -13.61 7.95
N TRP A 569 -15.66 -14.77 7.36
CA TRP A 569 -14.84 -15.34 6.29
C TRP A 569 -15.70 -15.63 5.06
N LEU A 570 -15.07 -15.91 3.93
CA LEU A 570 -15.76 -16.15 2.65
C LEU A 570 -15.48 -17.57 2.16
N LYS A 571 -16.54 -18.35 1.93
CA LYS A 571 -16.43 -19.57 1.10
C LYS A 571 -16.88 -19.24 -0.31
N ALA A 572 -16.01 -19.41 -1.30
CA ALA A 572 -16.35 -19.16 -2.70
C ALA A 572 -16.19 -20.44 -3.53
N GLU A 573 -17.11 -20.67 -4.46
CA GLU A 573 -17.10 -21.78 -5.40
C GLU A 573 -17.47 -21.34 -6.81
N CYS A 574 -16.87 -21.97 -7.82
CA CYS A 574 -17.17 -21.73 -9.22
C CYS A 574 -16.94 -23.01 -10.04
N THR A 575 -17.85 -23.35 -10.93
CA THR A 575 -17.64 -24.45 -11.89
C THR A 575 -17.05 -23.88 -13.17
N GLY A 576 -15.75 -24.11 -13.38
CA GLY A 576 -15.02 -23.72 -14.58
C GLY A 576 -15.40 -24.55 -15.81
N ASN A 577 -14.62 -24.44 -16.88
CA ASN A 577 -14.69 -25.39 -17.99
C ASN A 577 -13.94 -26.69 -17.66
N ILE A 578 -12.91 -26.60 -16.79
CA ILE A 578 -11.99 -27.70 -16.52
C ILE A 578 -12.36 -28.47 -15.24
N LYS A 579 -12.75 -27.76 -14.17
CA LYS A 579 -13.08 -28.37 -12.86
C LYS A 579 -14.00 -27.48 -12.03
N LYS A 580 -14.50 -28.02 -10.92
CA LYS A 580 -15.00 -27.17 -9.82
C LYS A 580 -13.82 -26.56 -9.07
N HIS A 581 -13.90 -25.28 -8.80
CA HIS A 581 -12.99 -24.53 -7.94
C HIS A 581 -13.74 -24.20 -6.65
N GLU A 582 -13.13 -24.48 -5.50
CA GLU A 582 -13.60 -24.05 -4.19
C GLU A 582 -12.44 -23.42 -3.44
N GLY A 583 -12.72 -22.42 -2.60
CA GLY A 583 -11.73 -21.83 -1.72
C GLY A 583 -12.35 -21.20 -0.49
N GLU A 584 -11.57 -21.19 0.58
CA GLU A 584 -11.88 -20.50 1.83
C GLU A 584 -10.94 -19.30 1.97
N PHE A 585 -11.52 -18.11 1.95
CA PHE A 585 -10.83 -16.83 1.95
C PHE A 585 -11.14 -16.08 3.24
N LEU A 586 -10.23 -15.21 3.66
CA LEU A 586 -10.33 -14.47 4.93
C LEU A 586 -10.41 -15.41 6.17
N LYS A 587 -9.95 -16.66 6.05
CA LYS A 587 -10.04 -17.71 7.10
C LYS A 587 -8.69 -18.03 7.77
N LYS A 588 -7.80 -17.04 7.82
CA LYS A 588 -6.49 -17.09 8.52
C LYS A 588 -6.45 -16.00 9.57
N ASP A 589 -5.69 -16.18 10.64
CA ASP A 589 -5.60 -15.17 11.70
C ASP A 589 -5.12 -13.80 11.15
N GLY A 590 -5.75 -12.74 11.63
CA GLY A 590 -5.59 -11.38 11.10
C GLY A 590 -6.19 -11.13 9.70
N SER A 591 -6.72 -12.15 9.01
CA SER A 591 -7.28 -12.02 7.65
C SER A 591 -8.81 -11.98 7.60
N TYR A 592 -9.51 -12.20 8.71
CA TYR A 592 -10.98 -12.16 8.79
C TYR A 592 -11.53 -10.76 8.54
N PHE A 593 -12.74 -10.68 7.98
CA PHE A 593 -13.47 -9.43 7.80
C PHE A 593 -14.21 -9.04 9.08
N GLU A 594 -13.91 -7.88 9.66
CA GLU A 594 -14.57 -7.41 10.87
C GLU A 594 -15.92 -6.72 10.55
N ILE A 595 -17.00 -7.12 11.25
CA ILE A 595 -18.18 -6.24 11.36
C ILE A 595 -17.80 -5.08 12.29
N ALA A 596 -17.31 -4.00 11.68
CA ALA A 596 -16.89 -2.81 12.39
C ALA A 596 -18.07 -2.23 13.18
N LYS A 597 -17.78 -1.64 14.34
CA LYS A 597 -18.80 -0.87 15.06
C LYS A 597 -19.09 0.39 14.25
N LYS A 598 -20.34 0.55 13.77
CA LYS A 598 -20.78 1.82 13.18
C LYS A 598 -20.61 2.89 14.24
N CYS A 599 -19.59 3.74 14.11
CA CYS A 599 -19.31 4.78 15.09
C CYS A 599 -20.58 5.63 15.29
N PRO A 600 -21.21 5.61 16.48
CA PRO A 600 -22.53 6.22 16.68
C PRO A 600 -22.48 7.74 16.52
N ARG A 601 -21.27 8.32 16.65
CA ARG A 601 -21.01 9.77 16.61
C ARG A 601 -20.66 10.30 15.21
N CYS A 602 -20.36 9.44 14.23
CA CYS A 602 -20.00 9.90 12.87
C CYS A 602 -21.16 10.66 12.21
N GLU A 603 -22.34 10.04 12.13
CA GLU A 603 -23.51 10.64 11.46
C GLU A 603 -24.46 11.38 12.42
N ALA A 604 -24.35 11.17 13.74
CA ALA A 604 -25.16 11.88 14.73
C ALA A 604 -24.88 13.39 14.74
N PRO A 605 -25.87 14.24 15.06
CA PRO A 605 -25.62 15.66 15.31
C PRO A 605 -24.73 15.83 16.54
N ILE A 606 -23.89 16.88 16.54
CA ILE A 606 -23.18 17.34 17.75
C ILE A 606 -24.23 17.84 18.73
N THR A 607 -24.20 17.33 19.95
CA THR A 607 -25.11 17.73 21.03
C THR A 607 -24.60 18.96 21.79
N ALA A 608 -25.51 19.67 22.47
CA ALA A 608 -25.14 20.80 23.33
C ALA A 608 -24.23 20.39 24.50
N GLU A 609 -24.33 19.15 24.96
CA GLU A 609 -23.48 18.57 26.01
C GLU A 609 -22.05 18.33 25.49
N GLU A 610 -21.90 17.67 24.33
CA GLU A 610 -20.58 17.53 23.68
C GLU A 610 -19.96 18.90 23.39
N PHE A 611 -20.76 19.88 22.94
CA PHE A 611 -20.25 21.24 22.70
C PHE A 611 -19.71 21.90 23.97
N LYS A 612 -20.43 21.81 25.11
CA LYS A 612 -19.97 22.32 26.40
C LYS A 612 -18.72 21.59 26.92
N GLN A 613 -18.59 20.28 26.65
CA GLN A 613 -17.40 19.50 27.00
C GLN A 613 -16.17 19.84 26.13
N MET A 614 -16.38 20.22 24.86
CA MET A 614 -15.32 20.71 23.97
C MET A 614 -14.90 22.14 24.31
N TYR A 615 -15.83 22.97 24.76
CA TYR A 615 -15.65 24.42 24.95
C TYR A 615 -16.22 24.91 26.31
N PRO A 616 -15.68 24.45 27.45
CA PRO A 616 -16.23 24.75 28.78
C PRO A 616 -16.22 26.24 29.13
N ASP A 617 -15.27 27.00 28.58
CA ASP A 617 -15.09 28.43 28.84
C ASP A 617 -15.94 29.34 27.93
N VAL A 618 -16.69 28.78 26.97
CA VAL A 618 -17.53 29.55 26.03
C VAL A 618 -18.91 29.80 26.65
N ALA A 619 -19.01 30.88 27.42
CA ALA A 619 -20.24 31.29 28.10
C ALA A 619 -21.28 31.95 27.18
N GLN A 620 -20.84 32.63 26.11
CA GLN A 620 -21.70 33.26 25.10
C GLN A 620 -21.09 33.07 23.70
N LEU A 621 -21.94 32.94 22.68
CA LEU A 621 -21.53 32.84 21.28
C LEU A 621 -21.63 34.20 20.59
N PHE A 622 -20.58 34.57 19.87
CA PHE A 622 -20.46 35.78 19.06
C PHE A 622 -20.69 37.07 19.86
N ASP A 623 -20.17 37.12 21.09
CA ASP A 623 -20.26 38.26 22.02
C ASP A 623 -19.47 39.50 21.55
N LYS A 624 -18.62 39.37 20.52
CA LYS A 624 -17.74 40.43 20.00
C LYS A 624 -17.92 40.62 18.49
N GLY A 625 -17.57 41.83 18.04
CA GLY A 625 -17.63 42.22 16.63
C GLY A 625 -18.91 42.94 16.25
N THR A 626 -19.15 43.08 14.95
CA THR A 626 -20.27 43.83 14.34
C THR A 626 -21.48 42.96 13.98
N ASN A 627 -21.61 41.79 14.61
CA ASN A 627 -22.66 40.83 14.26
C ASN A 627 -24.03 41.21 14.83
N SER A 628 -25.08 40.83 14.11
CA SER A 628 -26.47 41.24 14.32
C SER A 628 -27.44 40.06 14.60
N PHE A 629 -26.92 38.84 14.77
CA PHE A 629 -27.75 37.67 15.14
C PHE A 629 -28.06 37.55 16.65
N GLY A 630 -27.72 38.57 17.45
CA GLY A 630 -28.23 38.71 18.83
C GLY A 630 -27.71 37.68 19.84
N SER A 631 -26.45 37.27 19.73
CA SER A 631 -25.80 36.26 20.58
C SER A 631 -26.60 34.94 20.66
N PRO A 632 -26.63 34.13 19.59
CA PRO A 632 -27.46 32.94 19.50
C PRO A 632 -27.14 31.90 20.58
N THR A 633 -28.15 31.16 21.03
CA THR A 633 -27.94 30.04 21.97
C THR A 633 -27.13 28.91 21.32
N ILE A 634 -26.49 28.09 22.14
CA ILE A 634 -25.73 26.90 21.68
C ILE A 634 -26.64 25.99 20.85
N GLU A 635 -27.89 25.79 21.25
CA GLU A 635 -28.87 24.95 20.56
C GLU A 635 -29.24 25.52 19.18
N THR A 636 -29.39 26.85 19.07
CA THR A 636 -29.69 27.55 17.82
C THR A 636 -28.51 27.45 16.85
N PHE A 637 -27.30 27.74 17.35
CA PHE A 637 -26.06 27.59 16.58
C PHE A 637 -25.82 26.14 16.12
N LEU A 638 -26.00 25.15 17.01
CA LEU A 638 -25.86 23.74 16.68
C LEU A 638 -26.92 23.26 15.67
N THR A 639 -28.10 23.88 15.60
CA THR A 639 -29.09 23.57 14.56
C THR A 639 -28.56 23.93 13.17
N SER A 640 -28.11 25.17 12.97
CA SER A 640 -27.50 25.63 11.71
C SER A 640 -26.18 24.92 11.39
N LEU A 641 -25.35 24.65 12.40
CA LEU A 641 -24.08 23.95 12.26
C LEU A 641 -24.30 22.48 11.85
N ASN A 642 -25.16 21.72 12.53
CA ASN A 642 -25.41 20.32 12.18
C ASN A 642 -26.08 20.17 10.80
N LYS A 643 -26.97 21.11 10.43
CA LYS A 643 -27.51 21.21 9.06
C LYS A 643 -26.38 21.39 8.03
N THR A 644 -25.45 22.30 8.29
CA THR A 644 -24.24 22.52 7.48
C THR A 644 -23.37 21.28 7.39
N LEU A 645 -23.04 20.62 8.51
CA LEU A 645 -22.21 19.41 8.53
C LEU A 645 -22.82 18.30 7.67
N LYS A 646 -24.15 18.14 7.70
CA LYS A 646 -24.90 17.18 6.88
C LYS A 646 -24.91 17.56 5.39
N GLU A 647 -25.11 18.83 5.07
CA GLU A 647 -25.09 19.38 3.70
C GLU A 647 -23.74 19.11 3.01
N PHE A 648 -22.63 19.44 3.68
CA PHE A 648 -21.27 19.37 3.11
C PHE A 648 -20.53 18.04 3.35
N LYS A 649 -21.24 17.02 3.88
CA LYS A 649 -20.70 15.66 4.17
C LYS A 649 -19.51 15.66 5.14
N ILE A 650 -19.57 16.53 6.15
CA ILE A 650 -18.63 16.61 7.27
C ILE A 650 -19.13 15.66 8.38
N ASN A 651 -19.27 14.37 8.03
CA ASN A 651 -20.06 13.36 8.75
C ASN A 651 -19.24 12.15 9.26
N THR A 652 -17.95 12.36 9.53
CA THR A 652 -17.14 11.43 10.34
C THR A 652 -16.58 12.17 11.54
N CYS A 653 -16.27 11.49 12.64
CA CYS A 653 -15.72 12.17 13.82
C CYS A 653 -14.41 12.90 13.51
N VAL A 654 -13.56 12.37 12.62
CA VAL A 654 -12.33 13.04 12.16
C VAL A 654 -12.65 14.31 11.35
N LYS A 655 -13.59 14.24 10.40
CA LYS A 655 -14.04 15.42 9.62
C LYS A 655 -14.61 16.51 10.52
N LYS A 656 -15.50 16.14 11.44
CA LYS A 656 -16.04 17.06 12.45
C LYS A 656 -14.93 17.65 13.30
N ALA A 657 -14.04 16.83 13.84
CA ALA A 657 -12.96 17.30 14.70
C ALA A 657 -12.06 18.31 13.99
N PHE A 658 -11.67 18.01 12.74
CA PHE A 658 -10.85 18.92 11.94
C PHE A 658 -11.62 20.22 11.62
N PHE A 659 -12.86 20.14 11.13
CA PHE A 659 -13.68 21.30 10.81
C PHE A 659 -13.95 22.19 12.02
N LEU A 660 -14.38 21.60 13.13
CA LEU A 660 -14.62 22.26 14.42
C LEU A 660 -13.36 22.98 14.91
N THR A 661 -12.20 22.31 14.87
CA THR A 661 -10.93 22.93 15.27
C THR A 661 -10.62 24.19 14.46
N GLN A 662 -10.79 24.13 13.15
CA GLN A 662 -10.50 25.28 12.28
C GLN A 662 -11.48 26.43 12.58
N ILE A 663 -12.80 26.18 12.63
CA ILE A 663 -13.76 27.25 12.95
C ILE A 663 -13.57 27.82 14.37
N THR A 664 -13.20 27.01 15.37
CA THR A 664 -12.87 27.49 16.71
C THR A 664 -11.67 28.44 16.68
N LYS A 665 -10.63 28.13 15.91
CA LYS A 665 -9.43 28.97 15.84
C LYS A 665 -9.69 30.27 15.06
N GLU A 666 -10.36 30.20 13.90
CA GLU A 666 -10.67 31.38 13.08
C GLU A 666 -11.62 32.38 13.78
N THR A 667 -12.55 31.88 14.59
CA THR A 667 -13.52 32.73 15.33
C THR A 667 -13.03 33.18 16.71
N GLY A 668 -11.84 32.74 17.14
CA GLY A 668 -11.33 32.97 18.49
C GLY A 668 -12.27 32.40 19.55
N TYR A 669 -12.48 31.07 19.53
CA TYR A 669 -13.42 30.33 20.38
C TYR A 669 -14.87 30.84 20.27
N PHE A 670 -15.34 31.04 19.04
CA PHE A 670 -16.68 31.54 18.71
C PHE A 670 -17.02 32.92 19.28
N SER A 671 -16.02 33.72 19.69
CA SER A 671 -16.28 35.07 20.22
C SER A 671 -16.63 36.08 19.13
N ARG A 672 -16.18 35.89 17.88
CA ARG A 672 -16.53 36.77 16.75
C ARG A 672 -16.67 36.03 15.42
N ALA A 673 -17.42 36.65 14.50
CA ALA A 673 -17.62 36.15 13.13
C ALA A 673 -17.08 37.12 12.06
N ASP A 674 -16.53 38.27 12.43
CA ASP A 674 -16.02 39.31 11.53
C ASP A 674 -14.52 39.61 11.75
N GLU A 675 -13.88 40.17 10.75
CA GLU A 675 -12.53 40.71 10.84
C GLU A 675 -12.55 42.10 11.51
N ASN A 676 -11.69 42.31 12.51
CA ASN A 676 -11.74 43.53 13.33
C ASN A 676 -11.17 44.77 12.65
N LEU A 677 -10.01 44.61 11.98
CA LEU A 677 -9.18 45.69 11.41
C LEU A 677 -8.87 46.88 12.37
N TYR A 678 -9.09 46.72 13.67
CA TYR A 678 -8.87 47.77 14.67
C TYR A 678 -7.51 47.59 15.36
N TYR A 679 -6.56 48.46 15.03
CA TYR A 679 -5.19 48.45 15.55
C TYR A 679 -4.86 49.78 16.22
N THR A 680 -3.97 49.74 17.22
CA THR A 680 -3.58 50.93 18.02
C THR A 680 -2.08 51.19 18.04
N THR A 681 -1.25 50.26 17.51
CA THR A 681 0.21 50.35 17.52
C THR A 681 0.79 49.92 16.18
N GLU A 682 1.95 50.48 15.86
CA GLU A 682 2.70 50.20 14.63
C GLU A 682 3.19 48.74 14.59
N THR A 683 3.77 48.24 15.68
CA THR A 683 4.25 46.86 15.82
C THR A 683 3.15 45.83 15.50
N ALA A 684 1.91 46.10 15.90
CA ALA A 684 0.79 45.21 15.61
C ALA A 684 0.41 45.22 14.12
N LEU A 685 0.45 46.37 13.43
CA LEU A 685 0.25 46.42 11.96
C LEU A 685 1.36 45.66 11.21
N HIS A 686 2.61 45.90 11.58
CA HIS A 686 3.78 45.30 10.94
C HIS A 686 3.89 43.79 11.16
N SER A 687 3.17 43.23 12.13
CA SER A 687 3.05 41.78 12.33
C SER A 687 2.21 41.07 11.26
N PHE A 688 1.40 41.79 10.48
CA PHE A 688 0.48 41.21 9.48
C PHE A 688 0.74 41.69 8.04
N TRP A 689 1.33 42.87 7.85
CA TRP A 689 1.50 43.48 6.52
C TRP A 689 2.93 43.98 6.31
N SER A 690 3.53 43.68 5.16
CA SER A 690 4.93 44.02 4.85
C SER A 690 5.08 45.37 4.15
N LYS A 691 6.25 45.98 4.34
CA LYS A 691 6.59 47.31 3.79
C LYS A 691 6.46 47.38 2.26
N ASP A 692 6.82 46.32 1.56
CA ASP A 692 6.82 46.29 0.09
C ASP A 692 5.40 46.30 -0.50
N SER A 693 4.44 45.68 0.19
CA SER A 693 3.03 45.63 -0.24
C SER A 693 2.21 46.80 0.31
N HIS A 694 2.59 47.31 1.49
CA HIS A 694 1.82 48.26 2.27
C HIS A 694 2.68 49.41 2.83
N PRO A 695 3.42 50.16 1.98
CA PRO A 695 4.42 51.14 2.45
C PRO A 695 3.84 52.26 3.33
N ARG A 696 2.55 52.64 3.19
CA ARG A 696 1.93 53.64 4.07
C ARG A 696 1.80 53.19 5.52
N LEU A 697 1.74 51.87 5.80
CA LEU A 697 1.78 51.36 7.18
C LEU A 697 3.14 51.57 7.86
N TYR A 698 4.18 51.92 7.11
CA TYR A 698 5.54 52.18 7.61
C TYR A 698 5.92 53.66 7.50
N SER A 699 5.43 54.38 6.49
CA SER A 699 5.69 55.82 6.37
C SER A 699 4.72 56.68 7.18
N ASN A 700 3.52 56.18 7.50
CA ASN A 700 2.48 56.90 8.24
C ASN A 700 1.51 55.96 8.99
N PRO A 701 1.98 55.09 9.91
CA PRO A 701 1.14 54.09 10.59
C PRO A 701 -0.05 54.68 11.35
N SER A 702 0.10 55.87 11.94
CA SER A 702 -0.93 56.54 12.74
C SER A 702 -2.21 56.86 11.96
N GLU A 703 -2.10 57.00 10.64
CA GLU A 703 -3.22 57.20 9.71
C GLU A 703 -4.27 56.07 9.77
N PHE A 704 -3.85 54.86 10.17
CA PHE A 704 -4.67 53.65 10.18
C PHE A 704 -5.06 53.20 11.60
N PHE A 705 -4.54 53.86 12.64
CA PHE A 705 -4.92 53.52 14.01
C PHE A 705 -6.40 53.80 14.24
N LYS A 706 -7.08 52.88 14.91
CA LYS A 706 -8.51 52.94 15.27
C LYS A 706 -9.46 53.16 14.07
N SER A 707 -8.97 52.92 12.85
CA SER A 707 -9.64 53.30 11.60
C SER A 707 -9.85 52.08 10.68
N PRO A 708 -10.71 51.11 11.08
CA PRO A 708 -10.80 49.80 10.43
C PRO A 708 -11.24 49.86 8.97
N GLU A 709 -12.12 50.81 8.60
CA GLU A 709 -12.53 50.99 7.21
C GLU A 709 -11.38 51.42 6.33
N LYS A 710 -10.63 52.43 6.80
CA LYS A 710 -9.47 52.98 6.10
C LYS A 710 -8.34 51.95 5.98
N LEU A 711 -8.09 51.18 7.04
CA LEU A 711 -7.13 50.08 7.01
C LEU A 711 -7.58 49.00 6.01
N GLY A 712 -8.82 48.51 6.09
CA GLY A 712 -9.35 47.49 5.18
C GLY A 712 -9.30 47.90 3.71
N ASN A 713 -9.73 49.13 3.41
CA ASN A 713 -9.67 49.72 2.07
C ASN A 713 -8.23 49.81 1.56
N TYR A 714 -7.26 50.17 2.39
CA TYR A 714 -5.85 50.18 1.99
C TYR A 714 -5.28 48.76 1.83
N VAL A 715 -5.42 47.88 2.82
CA VAL A 715 -4.70 46.59 2.82
C VAL A 715 -5.23 45.59 1.81
N TYR A 716 -6.50 45.71 1.41
CA TYR A 716 -7.15 44.85 0.43
C TYR A 716 -7.48 45.52 -0.92
N ARG A 717 -6.93 46.71 -1.19
CA ARG A 717 -7.02 47.41 -2.50
C ARG A 717 -6.47 46.53 -3.64
N ASN A 718 -7.13 46.53 -4.79
CA ASN A 718 -6.70 45.92 -6.06
C ASN A 718 -6.40 44.40 -5.99
N ILE A 719 -6.92 43.68 -4.99
CA ILE A 719 -6.67 42.24 -4.79
C ILE A 719 -7.97 41.44 -4.99
N ALA A 720 -7.91 40.44 -5.87
CA ALA A 720 -8.98 39.45 -6.11
C ALA A 720 -10.38 40.08 -6.29
N GLU A 721 -10.52 40.90 -7.33
CA GLU A 721 -11.76 41.58 -7.76
C GLU A 721 -12.18 42.78 -6.87
N ASN A 722 -11.51 43.06 -5.75
CA ASN A 722 -11.64 44.36 -5.09
C ASN A 722 -11.10 45.48 -6.00
N GLY A 723 -11.81 46.61 -6.04
CA GLY A 723 -11.33 47.87 -6.61
C GLY A 723 -10.19 48.51 -5.81
N ASP A 724 -9.89 49.76 -6.13
CA ASP A 724 -8.89 50.56 -5.43
C ASP A 724 -9.34 50.95 -4.01
N GLU A 725 -8.50 51.70 -3.29
CA GLU A 725 -8.80 52.17 -1.92
C GLU A 725 -10.04 53.09 -1.87
N ALA A 726 -10.29 53.87 -2.93
CA ALA A 726 -11.43 54.79 -3.03
C ALA A 726 -12.76 54.06 -3.25
N SER A 727 -12.74 52.86 -3.86
CA SER A 727 -13.94 52.06 -4.11
C SER A 727 -14.68 51.57 -2.85
N GLY A 728 -14.01 51.54 -1.69
CA GLY A 728 -14.55 50.94 -0.46
C GLY A 728 -14.63 49.41 -0.46
N ASP A 729 -14.25 48.74 -1.56
CA ASP A 729 -14.35 47.28 -1.69
C ASP A 729 -13.50 46.53 -0.64
N GLY A 730 -12.37 47.10 -0.22
CA GLY A 730 -11.44 46.46 0.71
C GLY A 730 -12.06 46.18 2.08
N TYR A 731 -12.73 47.17 2.68
CA TYR A 731 -13.48 46.99 3.92
C TYR A 731 -14.86 46.36 3.70
N LYS A 732 -15.53 46.67 2.58
CA LYS A 732 -16.83 46.07 2.24
C LYS A 732 -16.74 44.55 2.19
N TYR A 733 -15.67 43.99 1.61
CA TYR A 733 -15.43 42.54 1.53
C TYR A 733 -14.31 42.04 2.46
N ARG A 734 -14.17 42.64 3.66
CA ARG A 734 -13.36 42.10 4.77
C ARG A 734 -13.82 40.70 5.20
N GLY A 735 -13.05 40.03 6.05
CA GLY A 735 -13.40 38.69 6.55
C GLY A 735 -14.74 38.64 7.30
N ARG A 736 -15.60 37.68 6.93
CA ARG A 736 -16.86 37.34 7.64
C ARG A 736 -17.15 35.83 7.61
N GLY A 737 -17.92 35.35 8.58
CA GLY A 737 -18.28 33.94 8.73
C GLY A 737 -17.19 33.10 9.41
N LEU A 738 -17.51 31.84 9.72
CA LEU A 738 -16.67 31.03 10.62
C LEU A 738 -15.30 30.60 10.04
N ILE A 739 -15.07 30.80 8.73
CA ILE A 739 -13.78 30.61 8.04
C ILE A 739 -13.39 31.88 7.24
N GLN A 740 -13.93 33.05 7.62
CA GLN A 740 -13.51 34.36 7.08
C GLN A 740 -13.51 34.45 5.54
N ILE A 741 -14.71 34.43 4.93
CA ILE A 741 -14.88 34.75 3.51
C ILE A 741 -14.38 36.18 3.28
N THR A 742 -13.40 36.33 2.38
CA THR A 742 -12.67 37.58 2.12
C THR A 742 -12.63 37.91 0.63
N ARG A 743 -12.59 39.21 0.32
CA ARG A 743 -12.46 39.84 -1.01
C ARG A 743 -13.67 39.59 -1.92
N LYS A 744 -13.96 40.52 -2.83
CA LYS A 744 -15.13 40.51 -3.72
C LYS A 744 -15.30 39.18 -4.47
N LYS A 745 -14.19 38.58 -4.93
CA LYS A 745 -14.16 37.24 -5.54
C LYS A 745 -14.70 36.13 -4.63
N GLY A 746 -14.39 36.17 -3.33
CA GLY A 746 -14.86 35.19 -2.34
C GLY A 746 -16.38 35.27 -2.16
N TYR A 747 -16.89 36.47 -1.90
CA TYR A 747 -18.34 36.74 -1.77
C TYR A 747 -19.11 36.39 -3.05
N ARG A 748 -18.56 36.73 -4.24
CA ARG A 748 -19.16 36.37 -5.53
C ARG A 748 -19.24 34.86 -5.74
N ARG A 749 -18.20 34.10 -5.40
CA ARG A 749 -18.23 32.63 -5.51
C ARG A 749 -19.17 31.99 -4.51
N PHE A 750 -19.28 32.51 -3.28
CA PHE A 750 -20.24 31.95 -2.32
C PHE A 750 -21.70 32.32 -2.68
N ARG A 751 -21.97 33.51 -3.25
CA ARG A 751 -23.29 33.89 -3.78
C ARG A 751 -23.89 32.82 -4.71
N GLU A 752 -23.08 32.26 -5.61
CA GLU A 752 -23.48 31.22 -6.57
C GLU A 752 -24.03 29.95 -5.89
N TYR A 753 -23.63 29.69 -4.63
CA TYR A 753 -24.09 28.57 -3.80
C TYR A 753 -25.15 28.97 -2.76
N ALA A 754 -25.05 30.19 -2.22
CA ALA A 754 -25.89 30.68 -1.13
C ALA A 754 -27.34 30.97 -1.56
N GLY A 755 -27.58 31.26 -2.85
CA GLY A 755 -28.89 31.70 -3.34
C GLY A 755 -29.29 33.11 -2.90
N LYS A 756 -28.31 33.91 -2.44
CA LYS A 756 -28.45 35.27 -1.90
C LYS A 756 -27.34 36.15 -2.46
N ASP A 757 -27.62 37.43 -2.74
CA ASP A 757 -26.62 38.34 -3.32
C ASP A 757 -25.67 38.93 -2.27
N LEU A 758 -24.71 38.11 -1.87
CA LEU A 758 -23.63 38.45 -0.93
C LEU A 758 -22.62 39.48 -1.49
N VAL A 759 -22.73 39.90 -2.75
CA VAL A 759 -21.90 40.97 -3.32
C VAL A 759 -22.60 42.32 -3.14
N ALA A 760 -23.93 42.35 -3.32
CA ALA A 760 -24.74 43.50 -2.93
C ALA A 760 -24.65 43.72 -1.41
N ASP A 761 -24.96 42.69 -0.62
CA ASP A 761 -25.04 42.72 0.84
C ASP A 761 -24.14 41.63 1.49
N PRO A 762 -22.86 41.94 1.76
CA PRO A 762 -21.94 41.01 2.41
C PRO A 762 -22.20 40.83 3.92
N ASP A 763 -22.94 41.74 4.56
CA ASP A 763 -23.23 41.69 6.00
C ASP A 763 -24.36 40.70 6.35
N LEU A 764 -24.97 40.04 5.34
CA LEU A 764 -25.75 38.81 5.51
C LEU A 764 -24.95 37.69 6.22
N LEU A 765 -23.62 37.64 6.06
CA LEU A 765 -22.76 36.70 6.82
C LEU A 765 -22.56 37.09 8.29
N LEU A 766 -23.19 38.17 8.74
CA LEU A 766 -23.21 38.67 10.12
C LEU A 766 -24.64 38.89 10.66
N SER A 767 -25.68 38.61 9.87
CA SER A 767 -27.09 38.73 10.29
C SER A 767 -27.92 37.46 10.05
N ASP A 768 -27.49 36.55 9.17
CA ASP A 768 -28.12 35.24 8.94
C ASP A 768 -27.19 34.10 9.42
N LEU A 769 -27.56 33.45 10.52
CA LEU A 769 -26.76 32.40 11.15
C LEU A 769 -26.62 31.14 10.27
N ASP A 770 -27.63 30.85 9.44
CA ASP A 770 -27.61 29.74 8.50
C ASP A 770 -26.63 30.01 7.36
N LEU A 771 -26.59 31.24 6.82
CA LEU A 771 -25.55 31.66 5.87
C LEU A 771 -24.15 31.70 6.52
N THR A 772 -24.07 32.12 7.77
CA THR A 772 -22.83 32.17 8.55
C THR A 772 -22.20 30.78 8.67
N THR A 773 -22.96 29.76 9.08
CA THR A 773 -22.47 28.39 9.16
C THR A 773 -22.24 27.78 7.77
N ARG A 774 -23.18 27.96 6.83
CA ARG A 774 -23.06 27.41 5.46
C ARG A 774 -21.87 27.99 4.69
N SER A 775 -21.44 29.22 4.96
CA SER A 775 -20.24 29.81 4.36
C SER A 775 -18.97 29.02 4.70
N ALA A 776 -18.86 28.52 5.93
CA ALA A 776 -17.74 27.70 6.37
C ALA A 776 -17.79 26.28 5.77
N GLY A 777 -18.97 25.66 5.72
CA GLY A 777 -19.15 24.36 5.05
C GLY A 777 -18.88 24.45 3.54
N TRP A 778 -19.31 25.53 2.89
CA TRP A 778 -18.98 25.83 1.51
C TRP A 778 -17.49 26.05 1.33
N TYR A 779 -16.83 26.80 2.22
CA TYR A 779 -15.40 27.02 2.15
C TYR A 779 -14.64 25.69 2.19
N TRP A 780 -15.00 24.83 3.13
CA TRP A 780 -14.44 23.50 3.33
C TRP A 780 -14.56 22.58 2.11
N LYS A 781 -15.69 22.69 1.39
CA LYS A 781 -16.01 21.81 0.25
C LYS A 781 -15.54 22.37 -1.10
N HIS A 782 -15.58 23.70 -1.26
CA HIS A 782 -15.49 24.42 -2.54
C HIS A 782 -14.64 25.69 -2.48
N GLY A 783 -14.59 26.41 -1.35
CA GLY A 783 -13.99 27.74 -1.29
C GLY A 783 -12.50 27.77 -1.59
N VAL A 784 -11.75 26.75 -1.18
CA VAL A 784 -10.31 26.66 -1.41
C VAL A 784 -9.99 26.42 -2.88
N LEU A 785 -9.27 27.37 -3.49
CA LEU A 785 -8.72 27.26 -4.85
C LEU A 785 -7.21 27.04 -4.80
N LEU A 786 -6.73 26.04 -5.54
CA LEU A 786 -5.30 25.80 -5.72
C LEU A 786 -4.71 26.77 -6.77
N ASN A 787 -3.40 26.74 -6.97
CA ASN A 787 -2.71 27.59 -7.96
C ASN A 787 -3.12 27.26 -9.41
N ASP A 788 -3.51 26.02 -9.69
CA ASP A 788 -4.15 25.65 -10.94
C ASP A 788 -5.60 26.16 -11.04
N GLY A 789 -6.21 26.65 -9.97
CA GLY A 789 -7.60 27.14 -9.96
C GLY A 789 -8.65 26.04 -9.86
N SER A 790 -8.25 24.80 -9.54
CA SER A 790 -9.17 23.74 -9.13
C SER A 790 -9.66 23.95 -7.69
N GLU A 791 -10.86 23.46 -7.39
CA GLU A 791 -11.40 23.43 -6.02
C GLU A 791 -10.82 22.27 -5.22
N LYS A 792 -10.47 22.53 -3.96
CA LYS A 792 -9.96 21.51 -3.03
C LYS A 792 -11.00 21.21 -1.96
N ASP A 793 -11.51 19.97 -1.97
CA ASP A 793 -12.41 19.46 -0.92
C ASP A 793 -11.59 19.00 0.31
N LEU A 794 -11.71 19.72 1.43
CA LEU A 794 -10.97 19.45 2.66
C LEU A 794 -11.45 18.17 3.36
N ASN A 795 -12.64 17.64 3.04
CA ASN A 795 -13.04 16.31 3.51
C ASN A 795 -12.05 15.24 3.04
N THR A 796 -11.56 15.33 1.79
CA THR A 796 -10.57 14.38 1.23
C THR A 796 -9.18 14.50 1.84
N VAL A 797 -8.92 15.58 2.57
CA VAL A 797 -7.67 15.82 3.31
C VAL A 797 -7.84 15.32 4.75
N ALA A 798 -8.99 15.59 5.36
CA ALA A 798 -9.37 15.05 6.67
C ALA A 798 -9.49 13.51 6.68
N ASP A 799 -10.02 12.90 5.62
CA ASP A 799 -10.06 11.43 5.45
C ASP A 799 -8.64 10.81 5.41
N LYS A 800 -7.62 11.60 5.04
CA LYS A 800 -6.21 11.17 5.03
C LYS A 800 -5.48 11.49 6.35
N GLY A 801 -6.18 12.06 7.33
CA GLY A 801 -5.61 12.49 8.61
C GLY A 801 -4.68 13.71 8.51
N ASP A 802 -4.56 14.37 7.36
CA ASP A 802 -3.55 15.41 7.10
C ASP A 802 -4.00 16.79 7.66
N PHE A 803 -3.95 16.90 8.98
CA PHE A 803 -4.40 18.09 9.71
C PHE A 803 -3.57 19.34 9.41
N LYS A 804 -2.28 19.15 9.14
CA LYS A 804 -1.35 20.22 8.77
C LYS A 804 -1.71 20.81 7.41
N GLU A 805 -2.01 19.98 6.41
CA GLU A 805 -2.48 20.46 5.11
C GLU A 805 -3.86 21.11 5.21
N VAL A 806 -4.79 20.57 6.02
CA VAL A 806 -6.07 21.26 6.30
C VAL A 806 -5.83 22.67 6.87
N THR A 807 -4.95 22.81 7.85
CA THR A 807 -4.61 24.12 8.43
C THR A 807 -4.01 25.05 7.38
N ARG A 808 -3.07 24.57 6.56
CA ARG A 808 -2.46 25.35 5.47
C ARG A 808 -3.49 25.80 4.42
N LEU A 809 -4.49 24.98 4.13
CA LEU A 809 -5.54 25.29 3.15
C LEU A 809 -6.59 26.26 3.70
N VAL A 810 -6.84 26.28 5.01
CA VAL A 810 -7.74 27.22 5.69
C VAL A 810 -7.06 28.56 5.98
N HIS A 811 -5.96 28.52 6.72
CA HIS A 811 -5.28 29.71 7.26
C HIS A 811 -4.22 30.29 6.29
N GLY A 812 -3.84 29.54 5.24
CA GLY A 812 -2.78 29.94 4.31
C GLY A 812 -1.35 29.74 4.83
N SER A 813 -1.18 29.37 6.11
CA SER A 813 0.12 29.07 6.74
C SER A 813 0.03 27.84 7.65
N THR A 814 1.18 27.38 8.16
CA THR A 814 1.24 26.28 9.15
C THR A 814 1.79 26.72 10.52
N ASN A 815 1.91 28.03 10.76
CA ASN A 815 2.64 28.56 11.93
C ASN A 815 1.89 28.34 13.25
N ASP A 816 0.56 28.21 13.20
CA ASP A 816 -0.29 28.01 14.36
C ASP A 816 -0.86 26.58 14.47
N VAL A 817 -0.33 25.63 13.69
CA VAL A 817 -0.74 24.22 13.71
C VAL A 817 -0.70 23.64 15.12
N ALA A 818 0.38 23.87 15.88
CA ALA A 818 0.49 23.38 17.27
C ALA A 818 -0.63 23.92 18.18
N ALA A 819 -1.01 25.19 18.03
CA ALA A 819 -2.12 25.78 18.80
C ALA A 819 -3.48 25.20 18.37
N ARG A 820 -3.64 24.83 17.10
CA ARG A 820 -4.82 24.12 16.60
C ARG A 820 -4.82 22.65 17.04
N GLU A 821 -3.68 22.00 17.16
CA GLU A 821 -3.54 20.62 17.65
C GLU A 821 -4.01 20.47 19.10
N THR A 822 -3.77 21.46 19.97
CA THR A 822 -4.34 21.49 21.33
C THR A 822 -5.88 21.49 21.33
N ILE A 823 -6.49 22.31 20.47
CA ILE A 823 -7.96 22.35 20.30
C ILE A 823 -8.47 21.03 19.73
N LEU A 824 -7.76 20.49 18.72
CA LEU A 824 -8.08 19.20 18.10
C LEU A 824 -8.04 18.05 19.10
N ALA A 825 -7.06 18.01 19.99
CA ALA A 825 -6.94 16.97 21.02
C ALA A 825 -8.19 16.93 21.91
N LYS A 826 -8.68 18.10 22.37
CA LYS A 826 -9.90 18.17 23.18
C LYS A 826 -11.15 17.71 22.42
N ILE A 827 -11.27 18.10 21.16
CA ILE A 827 -12.42 17.70 20.32
C ILE A 827 -12.37 16.20 19.98
N LYS A 828 -11.18 15.65 19.71
CA LYS A 828 -10.96 14.20 19.54
C LYS A 828 -11.35 13.41 20.78
N GLU A 829 -11.01 13.93 21.97
CA GLU A 829 -11.37 13.33 23.26
C GLU A 829 -12.89 13.24 23.43
N VAL A 830 -13.65 14.30 23.11
CA VAL A 830 -15.12 14.31 23.27
C VAL A 830 -15.81 13.46 22.21
N LEU A 831 -15.47 13.64 20.93
CA LEU A 831 -16.06 12.88 19.82
C LEU A 831 -15.55 11.41 19.73
N LYS A 832 -14.60 11.04 20.61
CA LYS A 832 -13.92 9.74 20.68
C LYS A 832 -13.51 9.27 19.29
N THR A 833 -12.70 10.08 18.59
CA THR A 833 -12.31 9.81 17.19
C THR A 833 -11.63 8.46 17.01
N ASP A 834 -10.92 8.01 18.03
CA ASP A 834 -10.08 6.82 17.99
C ASP A 834 -10.93 5.53 18.08
N GLU A 835 -12.12 5.63 18.70
CA GLU A 835 -13.17 4.59 18.64
C GLU A 835 -13.94 4.61 17.30
N CYS A 836 -13.69 5.59 16.43
CA CYS A 836 -14.34 5.76 15.13
C CYS A 836 -13.41 5.49 13.95
N GLN A 837 -12.16 5.13 14.23
CA GLN A 837 -11.30 4.40 13.32
C GLN A 837 -11.84 2.97 13.23
N ALA A 838 -12.62 2.67 12.19
CA ALA A 838 -12.59 1.32 11.65
C ALA A 838 -11.14 1.09 11.23
N THR A 839 -10.42 0.25 11.96
CA THR A 839 -9.03 -0.06 11.66
C THR A 839 -9.01 -0.74 10.30
N ASN A 840 -8.48 -0.01 9.30
CA ASN A 840 -8.19 -0.55 7.98
C ASN A 840 -6.94 -1.47 8.06
N ILE A 841 -7.08 -2.57 8.81
CA ILE A 841 -6.12 -3.67 8.96
C ILE A 841 -6.11 -4.45 7.64
N GLY A 842 -5.39 -3.97 6.63
CA GLY A 842 -5.30 -4.71 5.37
C GLY A 842 -4.48 -4.11 4.25
N ASP A 843 -4.36 -2.78 4.16
CA ASP A 843 -3.89 -2.12 2.92
C ASP A 843 -2.76 -1.09 3.14
N ALA A 844 -1.82 -1.35 4.07
CA ALA A 844 -0.52 -0.68 4.02
C ALA A 844 0.36 -1.27 2.91
N ASP A 845 1.14 -0.43 2.23
CA ASP A 845 2.04 -0.83 1.15
C ASP A 845 3.23 -1.66 1.67
N VAL A 846 3.61 -1.41 2.91
CA VAL A 846 4.49 -2.28 3.72
C VAL A 846 3.87 -2.52 5.11
N GLU A 847 4.02 -3.71 5.65
CA GLU A 847 3.64 -4.05 7.02
C GLU A 847 4.87 -4.49 7.79
N TYR A 848 5.04 -4.01 9.03
CA TYR A 848 6.14 -4.34 9.93
C TYR A 848 5.62 -5.15 11.11
N HIS A 849 6.07 -6.39 11.22
CA HIS A 849 5.75 -7.34 12.28
C HIS A 849 6.97 -7.46 13.21
N ILE A 850 6.98 -6.61 14.23
CA ILE A 850 8.07 -6.43 15.18
C ILE A 850 7.97 -7.55 16.22
N GLN A 851 8.90 -8.50 16.22
CA GLN A 851 8.91 -9.62 17.15
C GLN A 851 9.59 -9.22 18.46
N SER A 852 9.08 -9.67 19.61
CA SER A 852 9.73 -9.52 20.92
C SER A 852 11.11 -10.19 21.03
N THR A 853 11.56 -10.91 20.00
CA THR A 853 12.92 -11.45 19.87
C THR A 853 13.94 -10.42 19.37
N GLY A 854 13.50 -9.29 18.79
CA GLY A 854 14.34 -8.32 18.10
C GLY A 854 14.36 -8.45 16.57
N GLU A 855 13.75 -9.50 16.01
CA GLU A 855 13.53 -9.62 14.56
C GLU A 855 12.37 -8.70 14.12
N ILE A 856 12.58 -7.91 13.06
CA ILE A 856 11.51 -7.16 12.41
C ILE A 856 11.18 -7.87 11.10
N GLN A 857 10.09 -8.62 11.12
CA GLN A 857 9.53 -9.21 9.91
C GLN A 857 8.81 -8.11 9.12
N TYR A 858 8.83 -8.18 7.79
CA TYR A 858 8.13 -7.22 6.95
C TYR A 858 7.47 -7.87 5.74
N LYS A 859 6.29 -7.37 5.38
CA LYS A 859 5.54 -7.79 4.21
C LYS A 859 5.48 -6.65 3.22
N TYR A 860 6.12 -6.81 2.07
CA TYR A 860 6.19 -5.79 1.03
C TYR A 860 5.10 -6.05 -0.03
N LYS A 861 4.08 -5.20 -0.12
CA LYS A 861 2.93 -5.45 -1.01
C LYS A 861 3.06 -4.83 -2.39
N ASN A 862 3.68 -3.66 -2.51
CA ASN A 862 3.86 -2.99 -3.79
C ASN A 862 4.99 -1.95 -3.78
N GLU A 863 5.45 -1.59 -4.98
CA GLU A 863 6.58 -0.69 -5.24
C GLU A 863 6.39 0.77 -4.82
N LYS A 864 5.16 1.21 -4.45
CA LYS A 864 4.90 2.60 -4.08
C LYS A 864 5.44 2.95 -2.70
N ARG A 865 5.24 2.04 -1.73
CA ARG A 865 5.60 2.21 -0.30
C ARG A 865 5.20 3.60 0.24
N GLU A 866 3.96 4.01 -0.03
CA GLU A 866 3.40 5.31 0.43
C GLU A 866 2.84 5.23 1.85
N SER A 867 2.71 4.03 2.42
CA SER A 867 2.19 3.79 3.76
C SER A 867 2.76 2.54 4.42
N ALA A 868 2.98 2.62 5.74
CA ALA A 868 3.44 1.53 6.60
C ALA A 868 2.45 1.25 7.73
N ALA A 869 2.20 -0.03 8.04
CA ALA A 869 1.53 -0.45 9.27
C ALA A 869 2.51 -1.16 10.21
N TYR A 870 2.29 -1.03 11.52
CA TYR A 870 3.21 -1.52 12.55
C TYR A 870 2.46 -2.39 13.56
N PHE A 871 2.93 -3.63 13.73
CA PHE A 871 2.36 -4.63 14.63
C PHE A 871 3.47 -5.17 15.53
N TYR A 872 3.33 -5.06 16.84
CA TYR A 872 4.25 -5.68 17.79
C TYR A 872 3.70 -7.02 18.28
N HIS A 873 4.55 -8.04 18.29
CA HIS A 873 4.25 -9.40 18.72
C HIS A 873 4.97 -9.61 20.05
N ASP A 874 4.22 -9.70 21.15
CA ASP A 874 4.82 -9.86 22.47
C ASP A 874 5.36 -11.29 22.71
N SER A 875 6.02 -11.50 23.86
CA SER A 875 6.60 -12.80 24.21
C SER A 875 5.58 -13.91 24.51
N ALA A 876 4.29 -13.56 24.64
CA ALA A 876 3.19 -14.50 24.75
C ALA A 876 2.49 -14.77 23.40
N GLY A 877 2.91 -14.09 22.32
CA GLY A 877 2.34 -14.20 20.99
C GLY A 877 1.13 -13.30 20.72
N ASN A 878 0.82 -12.35 21.62
CA ASN A 878 -0.26 -11.39 21.36
C ASN A 878 0.19 -10.32 20.36
N VAL A 879 -0.72 -9.90 19.49
CA VAL A 879 -0.48 -8.85 18.50
C VAL A 879 -1.04 -7.51 18.98
N HIS A 880 -0.17 -6.50 18.95
CA HIS A 880 -0.41 -5.13 19.37
C HIS A 880 -0.35 -4.20 18.15
N ASP A 881 -1.52 -3.74 17.69
CA ASP A 881 -1.64 -2.81 16.55
C ASP A 881 -1.18 -1.39 16.96
N LEU A 882 -0.05 -0.96 16.41
CA LEU A 882 0.55 0.34 16.67
C LEU A 882 0.14 1.40 15.64
N GLY A 883 -0.68 1.05 14.66
CA GLY A 883 -1.29 1.94 13.67
C GLY A 883 -0.65 1.89 12.27
N LYS A 884 -1.38 2.48 11.32
CA LYS A 884 -0.94 2.71 9.94
C LYS A 884 -0.63 4.18 9.71
N TYR A 885 0.50 4.47 9.06
CA TYR A 885 1.02 5.81 8.84
C TYR A 885 1.43 6.03 7.39
N LYS A 886 1.35 7.29 6.96
CA LYS A 886 1.82 7.72 5.64
C LYS A 886 3.34 7.88 5.66
N LEU A 887 3.99 7.42 4.59
CA LEU A 887 5.40 7.59 4.34
C LEU A 887 5.64 8.78 3.39
N VAL A 888 6.74 9.48 3.63
CA VAL A 888 7.26 10.55 2.78
C VAL A 888 8.44 9.97 2.02
N LYS A 889 8.23 9.70 0.73
CA LYS A 889 9.28 9.27 -0.20
C LYS A 889 10.16 10.49 -0.53
N VAL A 890 11.45 10.40 -0.24
CA VAL A 890 12.45 11.45 -0.53
C VAL A 890 13.68 10.84 -1.17
N LYS A 891 14.47 11.64 -1.88
CA LYS A 891 15.67 11.17 -2.56
C LYS A 891 16.73 10.70 -1.55
N GLU A 892 17.37 9.57 -1.85
CA GLU A 892 18.55 9.09 -1.12
C GLU A 892 19.77 9.97 -1.48
N ASN A 893 20.44 10.55 -0.48
CA ASN A 893 21.49 11.55 -0.66
C ASN A 893 22.83 11.20 0.01
N TYR A 894 22.94 10.06 0.71
CA TYR A 894 24.08 9.73 1.59
C TYR A 894 24.74 8.38 1.33
N GLY A 895 24.04 7.43 0.72
CA GLY A 895 24.56 6.12 0.36
C GLY A 895 25.00 5.26 1.56
N GLY A 896 25.87 4.28 1.26
CA GLY A 896 26.46 3.38 2.27
C GLY A 896 25.43 2.76 3.21
N VAL A 897 25.66 2.92 4.52
CA VAL A 897 24.81 2.41 5.61
C VAL A 897 23.47 3.15 5.76
N TYR A 898 23.26 4.26 5.06
CA TYR A 898 22.04 5.10 5.14
C TYR A 898 21.02 4.81 4.04
N LYS A 899 21.29 3.85 3.14
CA LYS A 899 20.36 3.37 2.10
C LYS A 899 19.16 2.65 2.69
N ASP A 900 18.09 2.52 1.89
CA ASP A 900 16.90 1.75 2.22
C ASP A 900 17.22 0.37 2.82
N LYS A 901 16.71 0.14 4.03
CA LYS A 901 16.97 -1.07 4.81
C LYS A 901 16.25 -2.30 4.27
N LEU A 902 15.16 -2.12 3.50
CA LEU A 902 14.50 -3.24 2.80
C LEU A 902 15.22 -3.61 1.49
N GLY A 903 16.13 -2.75 1.00
CA GLY A 903 16.83 -2.95 -0.27
C GLY A 903 15.92 -2.93 -1.50
N LYS A 904 14.71 -2.38 -1.41
CA LYS A 904 13.72 -2.38 -2.50
C LYS A 904 13.82 -1.12 -3.37
N ASP A 905 14.31 -0.02 -2.82
CA ASP A 905 14.54 1.24 -3.56
C ASP A 905 16.00 1.69 -3.41
N THR A 906 16.67 1.99 -4.52
CA THR A 906 18.08 2.42 -4.53
C THR A 906 18.26 3.93 -4.70
N GLU A 907 17.19 4.65 -5.03
CA GLU A 907 17.23 6.09 -5.33
C GLU A 907 16.53 6.93 -4.25
N ASN A 908 15.73 6.30 -3.39
CA ASN A 908 14.87 6.97 -2.41
C ASN A 908 14.96 6.33 -1.04
N ILE A 909 14.64 7.12 -0.02
CA ILE A 909 14.37 6.66 1.34
C ILE A 909 12.93 7.05 1.73
N TYR A 910 12.38 6.30 2.67
CA TYR A 910 11.01 6.45 3.15
C TYR A 910 11.04 6.92 4.59
N LEU A 911 10.46 8.09 4.83
CA LEU A 911 10.45 8.74 6.12
C LEU A 911 9.04 8.78 6.72
N ILE A 912 8.95 8.76 8.04
CA ILE A 912 7.73 8.95 8.80
C ILE A 912 7.85 10.20 9.66
N ASP A 913 6.80 11.04 9.64
CA ASP A 913 6.70 12.21 10.50
C ASP A 913 6.20 11.75 11.87
N VAL A 914 7.10 11.75 12.87
CA VAL A 914 6.84 11.23 14.22
C VAL A 914 5.72 12.01 14.92
N ARG A 915 5.34 13.22 14.48
CA ARG A 915 4.15 13.91 15.01
C ARG A 915 2.84 13.19 14.72
N ASN A 916 2.81 12.37 13.66
CA ASN A 916 1.62 11.67 13.21
C ASN A 916 1.51 10.23 13.73
N VAL A 917 2.49 9.75 14.51
CA VAL A 917 2.46 8.39 15.09
C VAL A 917 1.79 8.36 16.46
N LYS A 918 1.35 7.16 16.92
CA LYS A 918 0.90 6.98 18.31
C LYS A 918 2.00 7.40 19.28
N HIS A 919 1.75 8.45 20.04
CA HIS A 919 2.61 8.90 21.16
C HIS A 919 2.33 8.15 22.45
N THR A 920 1.12 7.64 22.61
CA THR A 920 0.75 6.73 23.71
C THR A 920 0.13 5.46 23.13
N TYR A 921 0.56 4.33 23.66
CA TYR A 921 -0.07 3.02 23.49
C TYR A 921 -0.25 2.39 24.87
N LYS A 922 -1.40 1.77 25.12
CA LYS A 922 -1.60 0.92 26.30
C LYS A 922 -2.65 -0.13 26.01
N LYS A 923 -2.27 -1.38 26.10
CA LYS A 923 -3.14 -2.55 25.95
C LYS A 923 -2.57 -3.65 26.83
N ASP A 924 -3.43 -4.30 27.60
CA ASP A 924 -3.03 -5.36 28.53
C ASP A 924 -1.99 -4.83 29.54
N SER A 925 -0.91 -5.58 29.80
CA SER A 925 0.20 -5.14 30.64
C SER A 925 1.25 -4.28 29.91
N ILE A 926 1.11 -4.05 28.60
CA ILE A 926 2.12 -3.45 27.73
C ILE A 926 1.68 -2.05 27.26
N GLY A 927 2.61 -1.10 27.22
CA GLY A 927 2.36 0.24 26.70
C GLY A 927 3.62 1.08 26.59
N PHE A 928 3.45 2.30 26.07
CA PHE A 928 4.44 3.35 26.21
C PHE A 928 3.76 4.73 26.18
N THR A 929 4.44 5.74 26.68
CA THR A 929 4.18 7.15 26.33
C THR A 929 5.48 7.83 25.94
N MET A 930 5.45 8.55 24.82
CA MET A 930 6.57 9.28 24.24
C MET A 930 6.14 10.72 23.94
N THR A 931 6.91 11.69 24.41
CA THR A 931 6.72 13.12 24.12
C THR A 931 7.74 13.61 23.09
N ILE A 932 7.51 14.78 22.49
CA ILE A 932 8.39 15.38 21.47
C ILE A 932 8.83 16.77 21.93
N ASN A 933 10.14 17.02 21.99
CA ASN A 933 10.72 18.32 22.39
C ASN A 933 11.68 18.92 21.33
N THR A 934 11.49 18.54 20.06
CA THR A 934 12.40 18.87 18.94
C THR A 934 11.65 19.47 17.76
N VAL A 935 12.39 19.93 16.74
CA VAL A 935 11.87 20.31 15.41
C VAL A 935 12.25 19.33 14.30
N ARG A 936 13.02 18.28 14.63
CA ARG A 936 13.59 17.29 13.71
C ARG A 936 12.75 16.00 13.69
N TYR A 937 11.54 16.09 13.13
CA TYR A 937 10.47 15.11 13.33
C TYR A 937 10.56 13.82 12.49
N TYR A 938 11.54 13.67 11.59
CA TYR A 938 11.48 12.61 10.56
C TYR A 938 12.46 11.47 10.84
N MET A 939 11.90 10.28 11.05
CA MET A 939 12.62 9.00 11.13
C MET A 939 12.47 8.22 9.83
N ASN A 940 13.32 7.23 9.58
CA ASN A 940 13.04 6.19 8.58
C ASN A 940 11.91 5.25 9.07
N ASP A 941 11.17 4.65 8.14
CA ASP A 941 10.09 3.71 8.46
C ASP A 941 10.56 2.45 9.20
N VAL A 942 11.70 1.86 8.80
CA VAL A 942 12.28 0.71 9.52
C VAL A 942 12.84 1.11 10.89
N THR A 943 13.41 2.32 11.04
CA THR A 943 13.83 2.80 12.38
C THR A 943 12.64 3.06 13.30
N MET A 944 11.48 3.47 12.78
CA MET A 944 10.28 3.59 13.59
C MET A 944 9.79 2.23 14.10
N ALA A 945 9.87 1.17 13.28
CA ALA A 945 9.56 -0.20 13.72
C ALA A 945 10.48 -0.65 14.87
N ALA A 946 11.78 -0.38 14.75
CA ALA A 946 12.76 -0.69 15.80
C ALA A 946 12.53 0.11 17.08
N LEU A 947 12.20 1.41 16.98
CA LEU A 947 11.88 2.25 18.14
C LEU A 947 10.63 1.74 18.85
N PHE A 948 9.56 1.43 18.12
CA PHE A 948 8.35 0.86 18.71
C PHE A 948 8.63 -0.44 19.49
N GLY A 949 9.46 -1.34 18.95
CA GLY A 949 9.88 -2.55 19.65
C GLY A 949 10.57 -2.22 20.98
N ALA A 950 11.55 -1.32 20.97
CA ALA A 950 12.28 -0.93 22.18
C ALA A 950 11.38 -0.25 23.22
N LEU A 951 10.47 0.64 22.80
CA LEU A 951 9.52 1.32 23.69
C LEU A 951 8.58 0.33 24.40
N LEU A 952 8.05 -0.65 23.66
CA LEU A 952 7.09 -1.65 24.18
C LEU A 952 7.75 -2.73 25.04
N GLU A 953 9.00 -3.10 24.75
CA GLU A 953 9.77 -4.02 25.58
C GLU A 953 10.10 -3.41 26.95
N CYS A 954 10.41 -2.11 27.01
CA CYS A 954 10.68 -1.42 28.26
C CYS A 954 9.42 -1.05 29.05
N ASN A 955 8.30 -0.78 28.39
CA ASN A 955 7.01 -0.51 29.01
C ASN A 955 6.98 0.74 29.93
N TYR A 956 7.51 1.88 29.46
CA TYR A 956 7.59 3.14 30.23
C TYR A 956 6.73 4.29 29.67
N ASP A 957 6.39 5.23 30.54
CA ASP A 957 5.41 6.31 30.32
C ASP A 957 5.99 7.73 30.20
N ASP A 958 7.31 7.87 30.05
CA ASP A 958 8.07 9.12 30.16
C ASP A 958 9.15 9.32 29.08
N PHE A 959 9.10 8.58 27.97
CA PHE A 959 10.09 8.72 26.89
C PHE A 959 10.02 10.11 26.21
N VAL A 960 11.16 10.57 25.67
CA VAL A 960 11.23 11.83 24.92
C VAL A 960 12.05 11.71 23.65
N PHE A 961 11.41 12.07 22.54
CA PHE A 961 11.99 12.14 21.21
C PHE A 961 12.68 13.51 20.99
N ASN A 962 14.02 13.51 20.96
CA ASN A 962 14.86 14.72 20.87
C ASN A 962 15.35 15.01 19.42
N GLY A 963 15.09 14.12 18.48
CA GLY A 963 15.03 14.42 17.04
C GLY A 963 15.98 13.64 16.15
N PHE A 964 15.59 13.52 14.88
CA PHE A 964 16.32 12.81 13.82
C PHE A 964 16.52 13.76 12.63
N SER A 965 15.90 13.49 11.47
CA SER A 965 16.09 14.28 10.25
C SER A 965 14.98 15.31 10.01
N ASN A 966 15.18 16.19 9.02
CA ASN A 966 14.10 17.01 8.45
C ASN A 966 13.25 16.23 7.42
N GLU A 967 12.25 16.89 6.83
CA GLU A 967 11.32 16.29 5.87
C GLU A 967 11.96 15.81 4.56
N LYS A 968 13.25 16.04 4.34
CA LYS A 968 14.04 15.60 3.18
C LYS A 968 15.07 14.53 3.52
N GLY A 969 15.12 14.08 4.78
CA GLY A 969 16.13 13.15 5.28
C GLY A 969 17.46 13.83 5.61
N GLU A 970 17.54 15.17 5.55
CA GLU A 970 18.77 15.91 5.80
C GLU A 970 19.03 16.02 7.32
N SER A 971 20.30 15.89 7.70
CA SER A 971 20.77 16.17 9.06
C SER A 971 20.79 17.69 9.29
N VAL A 972 20.01 18.18 10.25
CA VAL A 972 19.85 19.61 10.55
C VAL A 972 20.01 19.89 12.06
N GLY A 973 20.10 21.18 12.43
CA GLY A 973 20.19 21.60 13.84
C GLY A 973 21.53 21.25 14.50
N GLY A 974 22.64 21.52 13.81
CA GLY A 974 24.01 21.29 14.32
C GLY A 974 24.52 19.85 14.15
N SER A 975 23.64 18.85 14.20
CA SER A 975 24.02 17.45 13.94
C SER A 975 24.48 17.22 12.50
N LYS A 976 25.51 16.38 12.33
CA LYS A 976 26.02 15.91 11.03
C LYS A 976 25.71 14.43 10.75
N SER A 977 25.09 13.72 11.71
CA SER A 977 24.91 12.26 11.68
C SER A 977 23.47 11.79 11.48
N HIS A 978 22.46 12.67 11.62
CA HIS A 978 21.02 12.36 11.52
C HIS A 978 20.54 12.15 10.08
N LYS A 979 21.29 11.38 9.31
CA LYS A 979 21.09 11.15 7.88
C LYS A 979 19.94 10.16 7.67
N ASN A 980 19.04 10.49 6.74
CA ASN A 980 17.93 9.65 6.31
C ASN A 980 17.04 9.15 7.46
N GLY A 981 17.00 9.86 8.60
CA GLY A 981 16.22 9.45 9.77
C GLY A 981 16.67 8.14 10.43
N MET A 982 17.94 7.74 10.27
CA MET A 982 18.46 6.48 10.82
C MET A 982 19.18 6.60 12.17
N ASN A 983 19.88 7.72 12.36
CA ASN A 983 20.48 8.09 13.64
C ASN A 983 19.71 9.27 14.20
N GLY A 984 19.67 9.39 15.53
CA GLY A 984 18.84 10.38 16.21
C GLY A 984 19.17 10.53 17.69
N ASP A 985 18.48 11.47 18.32
CA ASP A 985 18.68 11.83 19.72
C ASP A 985 17.41 11.50 20.52
N LEU A 986 17.59 10.93 21.71
CA LEU A 986 16.53 10.68 22.71
C LEU A 986 16.97 11.30 24.05
N ARG A 987 16.05 11.79 24.88
CA ARG A 987 16.45 12.24 26.24
C ARG A 987 16.74 11.04 27.14
N TYR A 988 17.68 11.24 28.06
CA TYR A 988 17.93 10.28 29.12
C TYR A 988 16.71 10.16 30.04
N LEU A 989 16.41 8.95 30.47
CA LEU A 989 15.37 8.67 31.46
C LEU A 989 15.79 9.18 32.84
N ARG A 990 14.85 9.81 33.55
CA ARG A 990 15.07 10.42 34.87
C ARG A 990 14.32 9.67 35.95
N THR A 991 14.88 9.66 37.16
CA THR A 991 14.28 9.05 38.35
C THR A 991 12.94 9.73 38.71
N ASP A 992 12.82 11.04 38.43
CA ASP A 992 11.58 11.81 38.61
C ASP A 992 10.57 11.67 37.46
N LYS A 993 10.87 10.85 36.44
CA LYS A 993 10.07 10.59 35.25
C LYS A 993 9.66 11.83 34.44
N LYS A 994 10.41 12.94 34.54
CA LYS A 994 10.15 14.13 33.71
C LYS A 994 10.99 14.08 32.45
N GLY A 995 10.39 14.47 31.32
CA GLY A 995 11.07 14.54 30.01
C GLY A 995 12.04 15.71 29.83
N GLY A 996 12.74 16.11 30.89
CA GLY A 996 13.66 17.25 30.91
C GLY A 996 15.03 16.96 30.32
N MET A 997 15.89 17.97 30.39
CA MET A 997 17.33 17.81 30.16
C MET A 997 17.98 17.08 31.35
N THR A 998 18.99 16.25 31.08
CA THR A 998 19.80 15.55 32.10
C THR A 998 21.27 15.71 31.71
N ASP A 999 21.97 16.68 32.28
CA ASP A 999 23.38 16.96 31.96
C ASP A 999 24.31 16.09 32.83
N LEU A 1000 24.89 15.07 32.20
CA LEU A 1000 25.77 14.09 32.83
C LEU A 1000 27.07 14.67 33.42
N PHE A 1001 27.44 15.92 33.11
CA PHE A 1001 28.62 16.57 33.70
C PHE A 1001 28.39 17.19 35.08
N ASN A 1002 27.14 17.35 35.52
CA ASN A 1002 26.81 17.88 36.85
C ASN A 1002 26.14 16.82 37.72
N ASP A 1003 26.21 16.99 39.04
CA ASP A 1003 25.78 16.01 40.04
C ASP A 1003 24.44 16.35 40.71
N ASP A 1004 23.61 17.20 40.06
CA ASP A 1004 22.28 17.58 40.54
C ASP A 1004 21.32 16.37 40.58
N GLU A 1005 20.51 16.28 41.65
CA GLU A 1005 19.60 15.14 41.86
C GLU A 1005 18.38 15.14 40.93
N ALA A 1006 18.05 16.26 40.30
CA ALA A 1006 16.92 16.35 39.37
C ALA A 1006 17.35 16.39 37.89
N THR A 1007 18.48 17.00 37.58
CA THR A 1007 18.92 17.36 36.22
C THR A 1007 20.36 16.96 35.90
N GLY A 1008 21.08 16.37 36.85
CA GLY A 1008 22.44 15.86 36.68
C GLY A 1008 22.50 14.34 36.58
N TRP A 1009 23.71 13.78 36.64
CA TRP A 1009 23.92 12.33 36.61
C TRP A 1009 23.31 11.61 37.82
N LYS A 1010 23.08 12.28 38.95
CA LYS A 1010 22.33 11.69 40.09
C LYS A 1010 20.83 11.56 39.82
N GLY A 1011 20.28 12.39 38.93
CA GLY A 1011 18.89 12.31 38.47
C GLY A 1011 18.65 11.32 37.32
N LEU A 1012 19.71 10.73 36.76
CA LEU A 1012 19.65 9.70 35.72
C LEU A 1012 19.09 8.39 36.28
N ASP A 1013 18.06 7.84 35.65
CA ASP A 1013 17.58 6.49 35.97
C ASP A 1013 18.44 5.44 35.24
N GLU A 1014 19.64 5.19 35.78
CA GLU A 1014 20.65 4.31 35.19
C GLU A 1014 20.10 2.90 34.85
N THR A 1015 19.25 2.34 35.71
CA THR A 1015 18.64 1.01 35.49
C THR A 1015 17.68 0.99 34.32
N ARG A 1016 16.74 1.96 34.26
CA ARG A 1016 15.77 2.05 33.17
C ARG A 1016 16.45 2.48 31.86
N GLN A 1017 17.45 3.36 31.94
CA GLN A 1017 18.23 3.79 30.79
C GLN A 1017 19.04 2.64 30.18
N ASN A 1018 19.73 1.83 31.00
CA ASN A 1018 20.45 0.67 30.50
C ASN A 1018 19.49 -0.37 29.90
N THR A 1019 18.36 -0.64 30.54
CA THR A 1019 17.30 -1.51 29.99
C THR A 1019 16.82 -1.03 28.62
N PHE A 1020 16.64 0.30 28.45
CA PHE A 1020 16.25 0.89 27.17
C PHE A 1020 17.37 0.84 26.12
N ASN A 1021 18.62 1.04 26.51
CA ASN A 1021 19.78 0.88 25.62
C ASN A 1021 19.91 -0.58 25.13
N ASP A 1022 19.69 -1.57 26.00
CA ASP A 1022 19.73 -2.99 25.64
C ASP A 1022 18.63 -3.32 24.63
N ALA A 1023 17.42 -2.79 24.83
CA ALA A 1023 16.30 -2.94 23.89
C ALA A 1023 16.57 -2.23 22.54
N LEU A 1024 17.10 -0.99 22.56
CA LEU A 1024 17.52 -0.27 21.36
C LEU A 1024 18.62 -1.02 20.58
N TYR A 1025 19.59 -1.62 21.28
CA TYR A 1025 20.63 -2.45 20.69
C TYR A 1025 20.05 -3.71 20.05
N LYS A 1026 19.15 -4.41 20.76
CA LYS A 1026 18.42 -5.58 20.28
C LYS A 1026 17.70 -5.29 18.96
N PHE A 1027 16.89 -4.24 18.90
CA PHE A 1027 16.10 -3.88 17.71
C PHE A 1027 16.88 -3.21 16.56
N GLY A 1028 18.14 -2.80 16.78
CA GLY A 1028 19.05 -2.55 15.65
C GLY A 1028 20.11 -1.46 15.82
N TRP A 1029 20.08 -0.62 16.86
CA TRP A 1029 21.10 0.42 17.05
C TRP A 1029 22.36 -0.16 17.70
N LYS A 1030 23.28 -0.68 16.88
CA LYS A 1030 24.45 -1.42 17.35
C LYS A 1030 25.56 -0.54 17.96
N SER A 1031 25.36 0.77 18.06
CA SER A 1031 26.25 1.71 18.73
C SER A 1031 25.49 2.95 19.20
N MET A 1032 25.89 3.49 20.35
CA MET A 1032 25.35 4.74 20.90
C MET A 1032 26.49 5.65 21.37
N LEU A 1033 26.25 6.96 21.46
CA LEU A 1033 27.15 7.92 22.10
C LEU A 1033 26.50 8.48 23.36
N SER A 1034 27.31 8.58 24.41
CA SER A 1034 26.99 9.15 25.72
C SER A 1034 28.25 9.81 26.28
N GLN A 1035 28.11 10.54 27.38
CA GLN A 1035 29.24 10.90 28.22
C GLN A 1035 29.53 9.84 29.28
N ASN A 1036 30.73 9.92 29.85
CA ASN A 1036 31.03 9.26 31.11
C ASN A 1036 30.42 10.08 32.26
N TYR A 1037 30.05 9.41 33.34
CA TYR A 1037 29.40 10.03 34.50
C TYR A 1037 29.81 9.33 35.80
N GLY A 1038 29.28 9.81 36.94
CA GLY A 1038 29.72 9.42 38.28
C GLY A 1038 30.79 10.36 38.83
N GLU A 1039 31.14 10.19 40.11
CA GLU A 1039 32.02 11.12 40.86
C GLU A 1039 33.41 11.32 40.22
N LYS A 1040 33.88 10.34 39.46
CA LYS A 1040 35.19 10.31 38.80
C LYS A 1040 35.08 10.09 37.28
N SER A 1041 33.89 10.26 36.71
CA SER A 1041 33.59 9.91 35.30
C SER A 1041 33.95 8.46 34.96
N GLU A 1042 33.71 7.56 35.91
CA GLU A 1042 34.05 6.14 35.85
C GLU A 1042 32.97 5.26 35.22
N LYS A 1043 31.73 5.74 35.15
CA LYS A 1043 30.60 5.01 34.57
C LYS A 1043 30.34 5.38 33.12
N ILE A 1044 29.80 4.43 32.36
CA ILE A 1044 29.22 4.63 31.03
C ILE A 1044 27.98 3.73 30.88
N LEU A 1045 26.99 4.19 30.12
CA LEU A 1045 25.75 3.45 29.86
C LEU A 1045 26.00 2.27 28.89
N ASN A 1046 25.13 1.24 28.97
CA ASN A 1046 25.17 0.08 28.09
C ASN A 1046 25.17 0.50 26.60
N HIS A 1047 25.93 -0.22 25.78
CA HIS A 1047 26.09 0.00 24.34
C HIS A 1047 26.61 1.40 23.91
N CYS A 1048 26.95 2.26 24.88
CA CYS A 1048 27.48 3.59 24.61
C CYS A 1048 29.01 3.59 24.49
N THR A 1049 29.51 4.53 23.70
CA THR A 1049 30.93 4.92 23.69
C THR A 1049 31.06 6.38 24.10
N HIS A 1050 32.14 6.70 24.82
CA HIS A 1050 32.40 8.04 25.32
C HIS A 1050 32.63 9.01 24.16
N ASP A 1051 31.74 9.98 24.00
CA ASP A 1051 31.93 11.03 22.99
C ASP A 1051 32.99 12.04 23.44
N LYS A 1052 34.12 12.02 22.74
CA LYS A 1052 35.27 12.90 22.97
C LYS A 1052 34.98 14.38 22.71
N ASP A 1053 33.98 14.68 21.89
CA ASP A 1053 33.62 16.05 21.53
C ASP A 1053 32.68 16.70 22.56
N LYS A 1054 32.27 15.96 23.61
CA LYS A 1054 31.46 16.43 24.74
C LYS A 1054 30.07 16.98 24.39
N ASN A 1055 29.48 16.54 23.28
CA ASN A 1055 28.21 17.06 22.75
C ASN A 1055 26.97 16.26 23.20
N HIS A 1056 27.16 15.09 23.82
CA HIS A 1056 26.08 14.15 24.18
C HIS A 1056 25.90 14.00 25.70
N ASN A 1057 26.17 15.08 26.44
CA ASN A 1057 25.99 15.14 27.90
C ASN A 1057 24.51 15.23 28.29
N ASP A 1058 23.64 15.77 27.42
CA ASP A 1058 22.25 16.10 27.75
C ASP A 1058 21.19 15.22 27.05
N HIS A 1059 21.63 14.30 26.19
CA HIS A 1059 20.80 13.35 25.44
C HIS A 1059 21.62 12.12 25.01
N LEU A 1060 20.94 10.98 24.82
CA LEU A 1060 21.48 9.77 24.21
C LEU A 1060 21.48 9.91 22.68
N HIS A 1061 22.61 9.65 22.02
CA HIS A 1061 22.67 9.56 20.56
C HIS A 1061 22.67 8.12 20.10
N ILE A 1062 21.70 7.73 19.28
CA ILE A 1062 21.58 6.37 18.77
C ILE A 1062 22.03 6.31 17.30
N GLN A 1063 22.88 5.34 16.98
CA GLN A 1063 23.52 5.23 15.67
C GLN A 1063 23.81 3.77 15.28
N GLY A 1064 24.48 3.56 14.15
CA GLY A 1064 24.88 2.22 13.71
C GLY A 1064 23.69 1.30 13.42
N PHE A 1065 22.61 1.83 12.85
CA PHE A 1065 21.36 1.10 12.67
C PHE A 1065 21.50 -0.08 11.69
N ALA A 1066 21.51 -1.28 12.24
CA ALA A 1066 21.60 -2.58 11.57
C ALA A 1066 20.59 -3.56 12.23
N PRO A 1067 19.29 -3.47 11.85
CA PRO A 1067 18.24 -4.36 12.36
C PRO A 1067 18.33 -5.77 11.76
N THR A 1068 17.80 -6.75 12.47
CA THR A 1068 17.54 -8.09 11.92
C THR A 1068 16.22 -8.05 11.15
N LEU A 1069 16.27 -8.18 9.82
CA LEU A 1069 15.11 -8.10 8.94
C LEU A 1069 14.81 -9.41 8.23
N LYS A 1070 13.52 -9.70 8.05
CA LYS A 1070 13.03 -10.89 7.34
C LYS A 1070 11.78 -10.57 6.54
N GLU A 1071 11.79 -10.89 5.25
CA GLU A 1071 10.60 -10.76 4.40
C GLU A 1071 9.64 -11.95 4.66
N ILE A 1072 8.33 -11.68 4.74
CA ILE A 1072 7.26 -12.67 5.07
C ILE A 1072 6.04 -12.57 4.14
#